data_AF-A0A8B8GEF7-F1
#
_entry.id   AF-A0A8B8GEF7-F1
#
_cell.length_a   1.000
_cell.length_b   1.000
_cell.length_c   1.000
_cell.angle_alpha   90.00
_cell.angle_beta   90.00
_cell.angle_gamma   90.00
#
_symmetry.space_group_name_H-M   'P 1'
#
loop_
_entity.id
_entity.type
_entity.pdbx_description
1 polymer ?
#
loop_
_entity_poly.entity_id
_entity_poly.type
_entity_poly.pdbx_seq_one_letter_code
_entity_poly.pdbx_strand_id
1 'polypeptide(L)'
;MAEAHSAVAFSFSITHEGWDVNFDREVLHLVWASGIRSWKKRLARFKNNVRNGIFPAPLQSLWAMMGIVLALRYGNNSFVKCTDVILQYLPGTSFIWHLVSCFILSLVFWLILIYIIRYTFKLLLMYKGWMYESRGGKKVSLTTKLWSIGVKLLSSKSKPLLYSYQGSLPKLPLPAVKDTMKRYLNSVRPLMNDTEYESMVKLANEFENGIAVKLQRYLWLKSWWSSNYVSDWWEEYVYLRSRTPLIVNSNFYGTDAIMLHSTSIQSARAAMIIWQCLQYRRLIERQELEPIRVQGMVPLCSWQYERIFNTTRVPGAVSDKIVHYNDSRHIVVYHAGRYFKVIIYSQNRILHPCEIEVQIQSILKNTDKPYVGEEKVAALTAADRTHWANTRTKFFFKGINRQSLDAIEKAAFVVVLDEVPYEYDPENSKKLDEFGRILMTGKGYDRWFDKSFTLCIGSNGRVGFNAEHSWADAAVMSHLWEFIIFNEAAYSGADAPVMGHLWEHFLCGDLVLGYQENGHVKGVPEIEPPKPIRLQWNLEPVLEAIEKSYEVSLELLNDVDLRILVFNTYGKGFMKTARVSPDAFIQMALQLAYYRDAGKFSLTYEASMTRLFREGRTETVRPCTLQSSAWVKSMLDPNISLNERITLLREACATHQRGYQDAMCGKGIDRHLFCLYVVSKYLEVESPFLNQVLSEPWRLSTSQTPHGQTTQFDLKKFPNCISAGGGFGPVANDGYGVSYIIAGENLIFFHISSKKSSPHTDSNRFAVRITEALNDMKTLYEDWEKSTKKLSS
;
A
#
# COMPACT_ATOMS: atom_id res chain seq x y z
N MET A 1 -26.70 4.60 -9.56
CA MET A 1 -27.40 3.50 -10.28
C MET A 1 -28.76 3.15 -9.66
N ALA A 2 -29.01 3.36 -8.36
CA ALA A 2 -30.37 3.25 -7.83
C ALA A 2 -31.35 4.20 -8.57
N GLU A 3 -30.92 5.42 -8.89
CA GLU A 3 -31.69 6.43 -9.64
C GLU A 3 -31.95 6.05 -11.11
N ALA A 4 -30.98 5.45 -11.80
CA ALA A 4 -31.16 5.04 -13.20
C ALA A 4 -32.08 3.81 -13.34
N HIS A 5 -32.04 2.86 -12.38
CA HIS A 5 -32.99 1.74 -12.36
C HIS A 5 -34.39 2.14 -11.85
N SER A 6 -34.50 3.18 -11.00
CA SER A 6 -35.81 3.69 -10.56
C SER A 6 -36.54 4.47 -11.66
N ALA A 7 -35.81 5.06 -12.62
CA ALA A 7 -36.41 5.65 -13.81
C ALA A 7 -37.00 4.62 -14.80
N VAL A 8 -36.53 3.36 -14.77
CA VAL A 8 -37.06 2.27 -15.61
C VAL A 8 -38.16 1.47 -14.90
N ALA A 9 -38.27 1.60 -13.57
CA ALA A 9 -39.34 0.96 -12.79
C ALA A 9 -40.73 1.56 -13.06
N PHE A 10 -40.78 2.71 -13.72
CA PHE A 10 -42.02 3.38 -14.14
C PHE A 10 -41.88 3.71 -15.63
N SER A 11 -42.64 3.04 -16.49
CA SER A 11 -42.88 3.54 -17.84
C SER A 11 -44.16 4.38 -17.83
N PHE A 12 -44.05 5.58 -18.37
CA PHE A 12 -45.17 6.50 -18.53
C PHE A 12 -45.53 6.53 -20.01
N SER A 13 -46.74 6.08 -20.35
CA SER A 13 -47.32 6.24 -21.69
C SER A 13 -48.57 7.09 -21.59
N ILE A 14 -48.63 8.17 -22.37
CA ILE A 14 -49.82 9.01 -22.49
C ILE A 14 -50.68 8.38 -23.58
N THR A 15 -51.86 7.88 -23.20
CA THR A 15 -52.85 7.34 -24.14
C THR A 15 -54.03 8.31 -24.26
N HIS A 16 -54.90 8.12 -25.26
CA HIS A 16 -56.07 8.96 -25.49
C HIS A 16 -57.09 8.92 -24.32
N GLU A 17 -56.96 7.98 -23.39
CA GLU A 17 -57.82 7.81 -22.21
C GLU A 17 -57.19 8.27 -20.88
N GLY A 18 -55.91 8.70 -20.87
CA GLY A 18 -55.26 9.23 -19.67
C GLY A 18 -53.80 8.79 -19.49
N TRP A 19 -53.32 8.84 -18.24
CA TRP A 19 -51.96 8.47 -17.86
C TRP A 19 -51.90 6.98 -17.55
N ASP A 20 -51.17 6.19 -18.34
CA ASP A 20 -50.91 4.78 -18.04
C ASP A 20 -49.52 4.63 -17.40
N VAL A 21 -49.49 4.08 -16.19
CA VAL A 21 -48.28 3.90 -15.36
C VAL A 21 -48.07 2.41 -15.15
N ASN A 22 -47.10 1.84 -15.87
CA ASN A 22 -46.74 0.44 -15.72
C ASN A 22 -45.51 0.32 -14.81
N PHE A 23 -45.56 -0.55 -13.80
CA PHE A 23 -44.46 -0.76 -12.85
C PHE A 23 -44.08 -2.23 -12.71
N ASP A 24 -42.78 -2.50 -12.81
CA ASP A 24 -42.23 -3.84 -12.67
C ASP A 24 -42.00 -4.18 -11.19
N ARG A 25 -42.75 -5.15 -10.68
CA ARG A 25 -42.69 -5.59 -9.27
C ARG A 25 -41.32 -6.18 -8.89
N GLU A 26 -40.62 -6.85 -9.81
CA GLU A 26 -39.29 -7.41 -9.54
C GLU A 26 -38.25 -6.28 -9.45
N VAL A 27 -38.33 -5.31 -10.35
CA VAL A 27 -37.44 -4.13 -10.31
C VAL A 27 -37.69 -3.32 -9.04
N LEU A 28 -38.94 -3.09 -8.65
CA LEU A 28 -39.28 -2.42 -7.39
C LEU A 28 -38.77 -3.20 -6.17
N HIS A 29 -38.91 -4.53 -6.16
CA HIS A 29 -38.36 -5.37 -5.09
C HIS A 29 -36.83 -5.31 -5.03
N LEU A 30 -36.13 -5.30 -6.17
CA LEU A 30 -34.68 -5.12 -6.24
C LEU A 30 -34.23 -3.73 -5.74
N VAL A 31 -34.97 -2.68 -6.10
CA VAL A 31 -34.73 -1.31 -5.61
C VAL A 31 -34.93 -1.25 -4.10
N TRP A 32 -36.03 -1.80 -3.58
CA TRP A 32 -36.33 -1.88 -2.16
C TRP A 32 -35.27 -2.67 -1.38
N ALA A 33 -34.93 -3.88 -1.84
CA ALA A 33 -33.90 -4.72 -1.23
C ALA A 33 -32.52 -4.03 -1.25
N SER A 34 -32.20 -3.29 -2.33
CA SER A 34 -30.99 -2.48 -2.41
C SER A 34 -31.04 -1.29 -1.43
N GLY A 35 -32.19 -0.65 -1.28
CA GLY A 35 -32.43 0.41 -0.30
C GLY A 35 -32.22 -0.07 1.14
N ILE A 36 -32.85 -1.18 1.52
CA ILE A 36 -32.66 -1.83 2.82
C ILE A 36 -31.18 -2.17 3.04
N ARG A 37 -30.49 -2.74 2.04
CA ARG A 37 -29.08 -3.10 2.17
C ARG A 37 -28.21 -1.87 2.39
N SER A 38 -28.44 -0.80 1.62
CA SER A 38 -27.73 0.46 1.78
C SER A 38 -27.96 1.04 3.18
N TRP A 39 -29.20 0.97 3.69
CA TRP A 39 -29.54 1.43 5.03
C TRP A 39 -28.87 0.59 6.13
N LYS A 40 -28.95 -0.74 6.05
CA LYS A 40 -28.26 -1.68 6.96
C LYS A 40 -26.75 -1.43 6.98
N LYS A 41 -26.14 -1.24 5.80
CA LYS A 41 -24.70 -0.93 5.66
C LYS A 41 -24.36 0.43 6.29
N ARG A 42 -25.19 1.45 6.05
CA ARG A 42 -25.01 2.79 6.64
C ARG A 42 -25.10 2.74 8.17
N LEU A 43 -26.07 1.99 8.71
CA LEU A 43 -26.22 1.78 10.15
C LEU A 43 -25.03 1.01 10.74
N ALA A 44 -24.56 -0.04 10.07
CA ALA A 44 -23.38 -0.80 10.49
C ALA A 44 -22.11 0.07 10.48
N ARG A 45 -21.91 0.88 9.43
CA ARG A 45 -20.81 1.85 9.36
C ARG A 45 -20.92 2.90 10.46
N PHE A 46 -22.12 3.42 10.73
CA PHE A 46 -22.35 4.35 11.83
C PHE A 46 -21.98 3.72 13.18
N LYS A 47 -22.44 2.50 13.45
CA LYS A 47 -22.09 1.73 14.66
C LYS A 47 -20.57 1.56 14.79
N ASN A 48 -19.89 1.20 13.71
CA ASN A 48 -18.43 1.03 13.69
C ASN A 48 -17.71 2.37 13.91
N ASN A 49 -18.19 3.46 13.31
CA ASN A 49 -17.63 4.80 13.50
C ASN A 49 -17.80 5.27 14.95
N VAL A 50 -18.95 5.02 15.58
CA VAL A 50 -19.15 5.26 17.01
C VAL A 50 -18.17 4.43 17.82
N ARG A 51 -18.04 3.12 17.55
CA ARG A 51 -17.09 2.23 18.24
C ARG A 51 -15.64 2.73 18.12
N ASN A 52 -15.23 3.19 16.94
CA ASN A 52 -13.89 3.78 16.74
C ASN A 52 -13.73 5.13 17.44
N GLY A 53 -14.80 5.92 17.53
CA GLY A 53 -14.82 7.19 18.22
C GLY A 53 -14.64 7.06 19.74
N ILE A 54 -15.09 5.95 20.31
CA ILE A 54 -15.03 5.69 21.76
C ILE A 54 -13.87 4.77 22.18
N PHE A 55 -13.25 4.07 21.22
CA PHE A 55 -12.10 3.22 21.46
C PHE A 55 -10.95 4.02 22.14
N PRO A 56 -10.30 3.49 23.20
CA PRO A 56 -10.28 2.09 23.67
C PRO A 56 -11.40 1.71 24.66
N ALA A 57 -12.31 2.62 25.01
CA ALA A 57 -13.37 2.35 25.98
C ALA A 57 -14.48 1.47 25.37
N PRO A 58 -14.99 0.46 26.11
CA PRO A 58 -16.15 -0.32 25.68
C PRO A 58 -17.44 0.50 25.86
N LEU A 59 -18.46 0.30 25.02
CA LEU A 59 -19.74 1.02 25.13
C LEU A 59 -20.41 0.81 26.50
N GLN A 60 -20.22 -0.38 27.10
CA GLN A 60 -20.74 -0.73 28.42
C GLN A 60 -20.23 0.18 29.54
N SER A 61 -19.08 0.85 29.35
CA SER A 61 -18.54 1.79 30.35
C SER A 61 -19.41 3.03 30.54
N LEU A 62 -20.30 3.37 29.60
CA LEU A 62 -21.31 4.41 29.78
C LEU A 62 -22.31 4.03 30.88
N TRP A 63 -22.75 2.77 30.91
CA TRP A 63 -23.68 2.29 31.94
C TRP A 63 -23.03 2.23 33.33
N ALA A 64 -21.73 1.92 33.40
CA ALA A 64 -20.98 2.03 34.64
C ALA A 64 -20.92 3.49 35.13
N MET A 65 -20.65 4.46 34.24
CA MET A 65 -20.69 5.88 34.56
C MET A 65 -22.08 6.34 35.01
N MET A 66 -23.13 5.80 34.38
CA MET A 66 -24.53 6.04 34.76
C MET A 66 -24.82 5.54 36.18
N GLY A 67 -24.39 4.32 36.51
CA GLY A 67 -24.51 3.77 37.86
C GLY A 67 -23.80 4.62 38.91
N ILE A 68 -22.59 5.13 38.61
CA ILE A 68 -21.84 6.02 39.50
C ILE A 68 -22.57 7.34 39.73
N VAL A 69 -23.04 8.01 38.67
CA VAL A 69 -23.75 9.29 38.79
C VAL A 69 -25.06 9.12 39.56
N LEU A 70 -25.81 8.03 39.31
CA LEU A 70 -27.03 7.71 40.06
C LEU A 70 -26.72 7.47 41.54
N ALA A 71 -25.71 6.66 41.86
CA ALA A 71 -25.32 6.40 43.24
C ALA A 71 -24.90 7.69 43.97
N LEU A 72 -24.13 8.55 43.31
CA LEU A 72 -23.72 9.84 43.87
C LEU A 72 -24.91 10.78 44.10
N ARG A 73 -25.91 10.74 43.21
CA ARG A 73 -27.09 11.60 43.33
C ARG A 73 -27.94 11.18 44.52
N TYR A 74 -28.24 9.89 44.65
CA TYR A 74 -29.02 9.38 45.77
C TYR A 74 -28.22 9.35 47.08
N GLY A 75 -26.89 9.36 47.00
CA GLY A 75 -25.98 9.63 48.12
C GLY A 75 -25.85 11.11 48.50
N ASN A 76 -26.67 12.01 47.91
CA ASN A 76 -26.72 13.44 48.17
C ASN A 76 -25.38 14.19 48.00
N ASN A 77 -24.54 13.74 47.06
CA ASN A 77 -23.23 14.33 46.80
C ASN A 77 -23.36 15.67 46.03
N SER A 78 -22.60 16.69 46.44
CA SER A 78 -22.62 18.02 45.81
C SER A 78 -22.16 18.03 44.35
N PHE A 79 -21.28 17.10 43.95
CA PHE A 79 -20.65 17.08 42.62
C PHE A 79 -21.62 16.80 41.47
N VAL A 80 -22.75 16.15 41.77
CA VAL A 80 -23.79 15.78 40.78
C VAL A 80 -25.04 16.65 40.89
N LYS A 81 -25.03 17.70 41.71
CA LYS A 81 -26.15 18.67 41.80
C LYS A 81 -26.36 19.46 40.50
N CYS A 82 -25.38 19.49 39.61
CA CYS A 82 -25.56 20.02 38.25
C CYS A 82 -26.62 19.24 37.44
N THR A 83 -26.98 18.02 37.85
CA THR A 83 -28.15 17.33 37.29
C THR A 83 -29.46 18.08 37.55
N ASP A 84 -29.56 18.89 38.60
CA ASP A 84 -30.75 19.72 38.85
C ASP A 84 -30.82 20.90 37.87
N VAL A 85 -29.67 21.45 37.48
CA VAL A 85 -29.58 22.48 36.43
C VAL A 85 -30.03 21.90 35.09
N ILE A 86 -29.58 20.69 34.73
CA ILE A 86 -30.04 20.01 33.50
C ILE A 86 -31.54 19.76 33.56
N LEU A 87 -32.07 19.39 34.73
CA LEU A 87 -33.50 19.11 34.93
C LEU A 87 -34.40 20.33 34.69
N GLN A 88 -33.92 21.55 34.98
CA GLN A 88 -34.66 22.79 34.72
C GLN A 88 -34.98 23.01 33.23
N TYR A 89 -34.19 22.43 32.33
CA TYR A 89 -34.40 22.49 30.88
C TYR A 89 -35.17 21.28 30.33
N LEU A 90 -35.55 20.32 31.19
CA LEU A 90 -36.33 19.14 30.79
C LEU A 90 -37.84 19.38 31.00
N PRO A 91 -38.72 18.70 30.24
CA PRO A 91 -40.17 18.92 30.28
C PRO A 91 -40.88 18.62 31.61
N GLY A 92 -40.19 18.10 32.62
CA GLY A 92 -40.77 17.84 33.93
C GLY A 92 -39.76 17.35 34.97
N THR A 93 -40.25 17.07 36.18
CA THR A 93 -39.47 16.65 37.36
C THR A 93 -39.80 15.23 37.83
N SER A 94 -40.46 14.44 37.00
CA SER A 94 -40.74 13.04 37.33
C SER A 94 -39.45 12.21 37.43
N PHE A 95 -39.55 11.03 38.03
CA PHE A 95 -38.43 10.09 38.15
C PHE A 95 -37.74 9.81 36.79
N ILE A 96 -38.51 9.74 35.70
CA ILE A 96 -37.98 9.54 34.34
C ILE A 96 -37.07 10.72 33.94
N TRP A 97 -37.47 11.96 34.22
CA TRP A 97 -36.65 13.13 33.89
C TRP A 97 -35.40 13.25 34.75
N HIS A 98 -35.44 12.78 36.01
CA HIS A 98 -34.24 12.62 36.82
C HIS A 98 -33.27 11.60 36.22
N LEU A 99 -33.77 10.46 35.73
CA LEU A 99 -32.95 9.48 35.00
C LEU A 99 -32.37 10.07 33.72
N VAL A 100 -33.14 10.82 32.94
CA VAL A 100 -32.64 11.49 31.72
C VAL A 100 -31.55 12.50 32.05
N SER A 101 -31.75 13.32 33.09
CA SER A 101 -30.73 14.28 33.54
C SER A 101 -29.42 13.60 33.97
N CYS A 102 -29.51 12.53 34.77
CA CYS A 102 -28.36 11.72 35.14
C CYS A 102 -27.68 11.13 33.90
N PHE A 103 -28.45 10.62 32.92
CA PHE A 103 -27.90 10.07 31.69
C PHE A 103 -27.11 11.10 30.87
N ILE A 104 -27.66 12.32 30.72
CA ILE A 104 -26.98 13.41 30.02
C ILE A 104 -25.66 13.74 30.71
N LEU A 105 -25.66 13.89 32.04
CA LEU A 105 -24.44 14.17 32.79
C LEU A 105 -23.42 13.03 32.66
N SER A 106 -23.86 11.78 32.80
CA SER A 106 -23.02 10.60 32.62
C SER A 106 -22.44 10.51 31.22
N LEU A 107 -23.21 10.84 30.18
CA LEU A 107 -22.73 10.88 28.80
C LEU A 107 -21.63 11.93 28.63
N VAL A 108 -21.81 13.14 29.18
CA VAL A 108 -20.79 14.21 29.14
C VAL A 108 -19.51 13.76 29.85
N PHE A 109 -19.60 13.26 31.09
CA PHE A 109 -18.42 12.77 31.81
C PHE A 109 -17.74 11.60 31.11
N TRP A 110 -18.53 10.68 30.55
CA TRP A 110 -18.01 9.55 29.80
C TRP A 110 -17.26 9.98 28.54
N LEU A 111 -17.80 10.95 27.77
CA LEU A 111 -17.13 11.50 26.59
C LEU A 111 -15.84 12.26 26.97
N ILE A 112 -15.85 13.02 28.07
CA ILE A 112 -14.65 13.69 28.60
C ILE A 112 -13.59 12.64 29.00
N LEU A 113 -13.99 11.58 29.71
CA LEU A 113 -13.08 10.50 30.10
C LEU A 113 -12.47 9.80 28.87
N ILE A 114 -13.28 9.49 27.86
CA ILE A 114 -12.80 8.93 26.59
C ILE A 114 -11.80 9.87 25.93
N TYR A 115 -12.11 11.16 25.87
CA TYR A 115 -11.22 12.15 25.29
C TYR A 115 -9.86 12.18 26.03
N ILE A 116 -9.88 12.17 27.36
CA ILE A 116 -8.67 12.10 28.20
C ILE A 116 -7.88 10.81 27.93
N ILE A 117 -8.54 9.66 27.87
CA ILE A 117 -7.90 8.36 27.60
C ILE A 117 -7.24 8.38 26.22
N ARG A 118 -7.96 8.82 25.19
CA ARG A 118 -7.44 8.88 23.81
C ARG A 118 -6.29 9.87 23.68
N TYR A 119 -6.39 11.03 24.32
CA TYR A 119 -5.32 12.02 24.32
C TYR A 119 -4.09 11.50 25.06
N THR A 120 -4.27 10.87 26.23
CA THR A 120 -3.18 10.20 26.96
C THR A 120 -2.54 9.12 26.12
N PHE A 121 -3.33 8.28 25.44
CA PHE A 121 -2.81 7.25 24.56
C PHE A 121 -2.03 7.84 23.39
N LYS A 122 -2.52 8.94 22.80
CA LYS A 122 -1.79 9.70 21.78
C LYS A 122 -0.44 10.22 22.29
N LEU A 123 -0.39 10.80 23.50
CA LEU A 123 0.86 11.25 24.13
C LEU A 123 1.84 10.09 24.35
N LEU A 124 1.35 8.93 24.79
CA LEU A 124 2.19 7.73 24.86
C LEU A 124 2.72 7.34 23.49
N LEU A 125 1.89 7.35 22.45
CA LEU A 125 2.32 7.02 21.08
C LEU A 125 3.28 8.06 20.48
N MET A 126 3.35 9.28 21.01
CA MET A 126 4.37 10.27 20.62
C MET A 126 5.77 9.90 21.13
N TYR A 127 5.89 9.13 22.21
CA TYR A 127 7.19 8.64 22.67
C TYR A 127 7.75 7.60 21.67
N LYS A 128 8.90 7.92 21.08
CA LYS A 128 9.62 7.06 20.12
C LYS A 128 10.95 6.51 20.64
N GLY A 129 11.32 6.80 21.89
CA GLY A 129 12.60 6.35 22.47
C GLY A 129 12.79 4.83 22.42
N TRP A 130 11.70 4.07 22.54
CA TRP A 130 11.69 2.61 22.41
C TRP A 130 12.29 2.10 21.09
N MET A 131 12.18 2.84 19.98
CA MET A 131 12.74 2.39 18.69
C MET A 131 14.27 2.32 18.73
N TYR A 132 14.90 3.27 19.41
CA TYR A 132 16.35 3.38 19.53
C TYR A 132 16.94 2.41 20.57
N GLU A 133 16.11 1.91 21.49
CA GLU A 133 16.52 0.96 22.53
C GLU A 133 16.29 -0.51 22.13
N SER A 134 15.38 -0.77 21.18
CA SER A 134 14.83 -2.09 20.91
C SER A 134 15.77 -3.13 20.26
N ARG A 135 17.03 -2.79 19.95
CA ARG A 135 17.96 -3.69 19.26
C ARG A 135 19.40 -3.52 19.78
N GLY A 136 19.99 -4.60 20.32
CA GLY A 136 21.41 -4.64 20.70
C GLY A 136 21.75 -5.09 22.13
N GLY A 137 20.88 -5.82 22.82
CA GLY A 137 21.20 -6.42 24.13
C GLY A 137 21.37 -5.43 25.30
N LYS A 138 21.16 -4.12 25.08
CA LYS A 138 21.14 -3.11 26.14
C LYS A 138 19.88 -3.28 27.00
N LYS A 139 20.01 -3.09 28.32
CA LYS A 139 18.87 -3.09 29.24
C LYS A 139 17.90 -1.97 28.84
N VAL A 140 16.65 -2.33 28.55
CA VAL A 140 15.56 -1.38 28.26
C VAL A 140 15.45 -0.38 29.42
N SER A 141 15.36 0.91 29.09
CA SER A 141 15.31 1.98 30.09
C SER A 141 14.04 1.88 30.94
N LEU A 142 14.09 2.43 32.17
CA LEU A 142 12.91 2.49 33.03
C LEU A 142 11.78 3.29 32.36
N THR A 143 12.11 4.35 31.63
CA THR A 143 11.15 5.16 30.87
C THR A 143 10.43 4.35 29.81
N THR A 144 11.15 3.57 29.00
CA THR A 144 10.53 2.68 27.99
C THR A 144 9.72 1.56 28.65
N LYS A 145 10.16 1.02 29.78
CA LYS A 145 9.38 0.02 30.54
C LYS A 145 8.05 0.61 31.03
N LEU A 146 8.08 1.76 31.71
CA LEU A 146 6.88 2.46 32.19
C LEU A 146 5.96 2.85 31.03
N TRP A 147 6.51 3.37 29.94
CA TRP A 147 5.77 3.63 28.70
C TRP A 147 5.07 2.37 28.17
N SER A 148 5.79 1.24 28.10
CA SER A 148 5.25 -0.02 27.59
C SER A 148 4.08 -0.52 28.44
N ILE A 149 4.15 -0.34 29.76
CA ILE A 149 3.06 -0.66 30.68
C ILE A 149 1.87 0.27 30.40
N GLY A 150 2.11 1.58 30.28
CA GLY A 150 1.08 2.56 29.96
C GLY A 150 0.36 2.26 28.63
N VAL A 151 1.12 1.94 27.58
CA VAL A 151 0.56 1.56 26.27
C VAL A 151 -0.28 0.29 26.39
N LYS A 152 0.18 -0.73 27.13
CA LYS A 152 -0.57 -1.97 27.36
C LYS A 152 -1.84 -1.77 28.18
N LEU A 153 -1.80 -0.89 29.18
CA LEU A 153 -2.96 -0.58 30.02
C LEU A 153 -4.04 0.17 29.24
N LEU A 154 -3.65 1.10 28.37
CA LEU A 154 -4.58 1.89 27.56
C LEU A 154 -4.96 1.21 26.23
N SER A 155 -4.18 0.24 25.76
CA SER A 155 -4.63 -0.63 24.67
C SER A 155 -5.77 -1.49 25.18
N SER A 156 -6.96 -1.32 24.60
CA SER A 156 -8.16 -2.05 25.01
C SER A 156 -7.95 -3.56 25.01
N LYS A 157 -8.52 -4.28 25.99
CA LYS A 157 -8.71 -5.73 25.91
C LYS A 157 -9.73 -6.14 24.86
N SER A 158 -10.58 -5.20 24.41
CA SER A 158 -11.55 -5.46 23.34
C SER A 158 -10.85 -5.55 21.98
N LYS A 159 -11.33 -6.46 21.13
CA LYS A 159 -10.80 -6.64 19.76
C LYS A 159 -10.93 -5.31 18.99
N PRO A 160 -9.82 -4.71 18.52
CA PRO A 160 -9.88 -3.47 17.75
C PRO A 160 -10.44 -3.73 16.34
N LEU A 161 -11.18 -2.75 15.81
CA LEU A 161 -11.51 -2.69 14.38
C LEU A 161 -10.36 -2.03 13.61
N LEU A 162 -10.37 -2.18 12.27
CA LEU A 162 -9.33 -1.69 11.37
C LEU A 162 -8.93 -0.22 11.62
N TYR A 163 -9.91 0.64 11.94
CA TYR A 163 -9.73 2.07 12.13
C TYR A 163 -9.79 2.53 13.61
N SER A 164 -9.88 1.61 14.57
CA SER A 164 -10.06 1.95 15.99
C SER A 164 -8.95 2.84 16.55
N TYR A 165 -7.71 2.68 16.08
CA TYR A 165 -6.57 3.48 16.55
C TYR A 165 -6.42 4.84 15.85
N GLN A 166 -7.14 5.12 14.76
CA GLN A 166 -6.85 6.26 13.89
C GLN A 166 -6.92 7.62 14.59
N GLY A 167 -7.92 7.83 15.43
CA GLY A 167 -8.04 9.11 16.15
C GLY A 167 -7.12 9.22 17.38
N SER A 168 -6.40 8.15 17.74
CA SER A 168 -5.39 8.18 18.79
C SER A 168 -3.96 8.22 18.23
N LEU A 169 -3.77 8.06 16.92
CA LEU A 169 -2.45 8.19 16.31
C LEU A 169 -1.95 9.65 16.37
N PRO A 170 -0.65 9.86 16.63
CA PRO A 170 -0.05 11.19 16.60
C PRO A 170 -0.04 11.77 15.18
N LYS A 171 -0.01 13.10 15.08
CA LYS A 171 0.28 13.77 13.80
C LYS A 171 1.78 13.63 13.50
N LEU A 172 2.16 13.66 12.23
CA LEU A 172 3.57 13.68 11.83
C LEU A 172 4.25 14.96 12.38
N PRO A 173 5.37 14.86 13.11
CA PRO A 173 6.06 16.02 13.64
C PRO A 173 6.71 16.83 12.51
N LEU A 174 6.78 18.15 12.69
CA LEU A 174 7.51 19.05 11.81
C LEU A 174 8.94 19.21 12.34
N PRO A 175 9.98 18.77 11.61
CA PRO A 175 11.37 18.94 12.02
C PRO A 175 11.79 20.42 12.07
N ALA A 176 12.80 20.74 12.86
CA ALA A 176 13.47 22.03 12.78
C ALA A 176 14.30 22.11 11.48
N VAL A 177 14.31 23.29 10.83
CA VAL A 177 15.11 23.54 9.61
C VAL A 177 16.58 23.22 9.85
N LYS A 178 17.15 23.71 10.95
CA LYS A 178 18.55 23.46 11.36
C LYS A 178 18.90 21.98 11.44
N ASP A 179 18.02 21.16 12.02
CA ASP A 179 18.24 19.72 12.10
C ASP A 179 18.20 19.06 10.72
N THR A 180 17.28 19.52 9.86
CA THR A 180 17.19 19.04 8.47
C THR A 180 18.42 19.46 7.66
N MET A 181 18.92 20.69 7.78
CA MET A 181 20.14 21.16 7.10
C MET A 181 21.36 20.35 7.54
N LYS A 182 21.54 20.16 8.86
CA LYS A 182 22.63 19.35 9.40
C LYS A 182 22.62 17.93 8.83
N ARG A 183 21.46 17.28 8.82
CA ARG A 183 21.32 15.93 8.25
C ARG A 183 21.52 15.90 6.74
N TYR A 184 21.01 16.91 6.02
CA TYR A 184 21.18 17.05 4.58
C TYR A 184 22.67 17.16 4.20
N LEU A 185 23.40 18.11 4.79
CA LEU A 185 24.82 18.31 4.53
C LEU A 185 25.65 17.05 4.81
N ASN A 186 25.38 16.37 5.92
CA ASN A 186 26.02 15.08 6.21
C ASN A 186 25.72 14.00 5.15
N SER A 187 24.53 14.02 4.54
CA SER A 187 24.13 13.03 3.54
C SER A 187 24.72 13.28 2.15
N VAL A 188 25.02 14.53 1.80
CA VAL A 188 25.56 14.88 0.48
C VAL A 188 27.07 14.96 0.42
N ARG A 189 27.74 15.03 1.58
CA ARG A 189 29.21 15.02 1.65
C ARG A 189 29.90 13.91 0.83
N PRO A 190 29.46 12.62 0.84
CA PRO A 190 30.13 11.58 0.05
C PRO A 190 29.88 11.70 -1.46
N LEU A 191 29.00 12.61 -1.90
CA LEU A 191 28.59 12.80 -3.30
C LEU A 191 29.30 13.96 -3.99
N MET A 192 30.04 14.77 -3.23
CA MET A 192 30.61 16.04 -3.67
C MET A 192 32.10 16.11 -3.33
N ASN A 193 32.87 16.77 -4.18
CA ASN A 193 34.23 17.17 -3.84
C ASN A 193 34.21 18.34 -2.82
N ASP A 194 35.38 18.73 -2.33
CA ASP A 194 35.49 19.74 -1.26
C ASP A 194 34.95 21.11 -1.69
N THR A 195 35.25 21.54 -2.92
CA THR A 195 34.79 22.84 -3.45
C THR A 195 33.28 22.90 -3.66
N GLU A 196 32.70 21.81 -4.17
CA GLU A 196 31.25 21.66 -4.33
C GLU A 196 30.54 21.63 -2.97
N TYR A 197 31.12 20.91 -2.01
CA TYR A 197 30.57 20.79 -0.67
C TYR A 197 30.60 22.13 0.08
N GLU A 198 31.69 22.89 0.02
CA GLU A 198 31.78 24.23 0.60
C GLU A 198 30.73 25.19 0.01
N SER A 199 30.55 25.12 -1.31
CA SER A 199 29.51 25.88 -2.01
C SER A 199 28.10 25.51 -1.53
N MET A 200 27.83 24.21 -1.36
CA MET A 200 26.56 23.71 -0.83
C MET A 200 26.34 24.11 0.65
N VAL A 201 27.39 24.08 1.47
CA VAL A 201 27.33 24.56 2.87
C VAL A 201 26.94 26.03 2.91
N LYS A 202 27.53 26.87 2.04
CA LYS A 202 27.17 28.28 1.93
C LYS A 202 25.70 28.46 1.56
N LEU A 203 25.22 27.77 0.52
CA LEU A 203 23.81 27.82 0.09
C LEU A 203 22.84 27.33 1.17
N ALA A 204 23.16 26.25 1.87
CA ALA A 204 22.35 25.72 2.96
C ALA A 204 22.27 26.72 4.13
N ASN A 205 23.38 27.36 4.50
CA ASN A 205 23.42 28.37 5.56
C ASN A 205 22.64 29.64 5.18
N GLU A 206 22.75 30.10 3.93
CA GLU A 206 21.97 31.23 3.43
C GLU A 206 20.46 30.92 3.43
N PHE A 207 20.09 29.70 3.03
CA PHE A 207 18.70 29.23 3.07
C PHE A 207 18.18 29.14 4.51
N GLU A 208 18.92 28.50 5.42
CA GLU A 208 18.57 28.30 6.83
C GLU A 208 18.28 29.63 7.54
N ASN A 209 19.19 30.60 7.37
CA ASN A 209 19.12 31.89 8.05
C ASN A 209 18.25 32.92 7.30
N GLY A 210 17.91 32.65 6.05
CA GLY A 210 17.11 33.52 5.19
C GLY A 210 15.67 33.03 5.04
N ILE A 211 15.31 32.66 3.81
CA ILE A 211 13.92 32.40 3.43
C ILE A 211 13.29 31.22 4.17
N ALA A 212 14.07 30.22 4.63
CA ALA A 212 13.54 29.05 5.31
C ALA A 212 12.78 29.42 6.59
N VAL A 213 13.15 30.48 7.30
CA VAL A 213 12.43 30.97 8.49
C VAL A 213 10.98 31.31 8.15
N LYS A 214 10.75 31.98 7.01
CA LYS A 214 9.41 32.33 6.53
C LYS A 214 8.64 31.07 6.10
N LEU A 215 9.27 30.20 5.32
CA LEU A 215 8.64 28.95 4.83
C LEU A 215 8.24 28.03 6.00
N GLN A 216 9.11 27.91 7.01
CA GLN A 216 8.86 27.09 8.19
C GLN A 216 7.67 27.57 9.02
N ARG A 217 7.44 28.90 9.11
CA ARG A 217 6.26 29.45 9.79
C ARG A 217 4.96 28.99 9.13
N TYR A 218 4.91 28.96 7.79
CA TYR A 218 3.74 28.43 7.06
C TYR A 218 3.56 26.93 7.27
N LEU A 219 4.63 26.14 7.26
CA LEU A 219 4.55 24.70 7.56
C LEU A 219 4.09 24.44 8.99
N TRP A 220 4.54 25.25 9.94
CA TRP A 220 4.10 25.16 11.33
C TRP A 220 2.59 25.41 11.44
N LEU A 221 2.08 26.45 10.78
CA LEU A 221 0.63 26.68 10.68
C LEU A 221 -0.06 25.48 10.02
N LYS A 222 0.41 25.00 8.85
CA LYS A 222 -0.18 23.82 8.19
C LYS A 222 -0.22 22.60 9.11
N SER A 223 0.81 22.37 9.93
CA SER A 223 0.86 21.24 10.88
C SER A 223 -0.25 21.28 11.95
N TRP A 224 -0.76 22.47 12.28
CA TRP A 224 -1.87 22.65 13.21
C TRP A 224 -3.21 22.31 12.55
N TRP A 225 -3.42 22.76 11.32
CA TRP A 225 -4.69 22.65 10.61
C TRP A 225 -4.86 21.33 9.83
N SER A 226 -3.78 20.64 9.50
CA SER A 226 -3.81 19.34 8.82
C SER A 226 -3.74 18.16 9.80
N SER A 227 -4.32 17.03 9.42
CA SER A 227 -4.10 15.72 10.07
C SER A 227 -2.66 15.25 9.89
N ASN A 228 -2.08 15.54 8.72
CA ASN A 228 -0.70 15.32 8.34
C ASN A 228 -0.28 16.42 7.36
N TYR A 229 0.84 17.10 7.62
CA TYR A 229 1.27 18.24 6.80
C TYR A 229 1.96 17.83 5.48
N VAL A 230 2.18 16.54 5.26
CA VAL A 230 2.87 16.01 4.08
C VAL A 230 1.90 15.33 3.12
N SER A 231 0.97 14.51 3.64
CA SER A 231 0.29 13.48 2.84
C SER A 231 -0.54 14.00 1.67
N ASP A 232 -1.27 15.10 1.85
CA ASP A 232 -2.09 15.71 0.80
C ASP A 232 -1.23 16.27 -0.33
N TRP A 233 -0.18 17.01 0.01
CA TRP A 233 0.78 17.54 -0.96
C TRP A 233 1.61 16.43 -1.61
N TRP A 234 1.97 15.39 -0.88
CA TRP A 234 2.70 14.26 -1.45
C TRP A 234 1.86 13.52 -2.50
N GLU A 235 0.59 13.23 -2.19
CA GLU A 235 -0.35 12.63 -3.15
C GLU A 235 -0.53 13.53 -4.39
N GLU A 236 -0.78 14.83 -4.18
CA GLU A 236 -1.04 15.77 -5.25
C GLU A 236 0.18 16.03 -6.15
N TYR A 237 1.31 16.47 -5.58
CA TYR A 237 2.42 17.00 -6.38
C TYR A 237 3.36 15.93 -6.92
N VAL A 238 3.53 14.81 -6.22
CA VAL A 238 4.43 13.74 -6.68
C VAL A 238 3.75 12.79 -7.65
N TYR A 239 2.48 12.46 -7.40
CA TYR A 239 1.76 11.53 -8.26
C TYR A 239 0.77 12.25 -9.18
N LEU A 240 -0.19 12.98 -8.62
CA LEU A 240 -1.35 13.44 -9.40
C LEU A 240 -1.07 14.59 -10.36
N ARG A 241 -0.06 15.42 -10.11
CA ARG A 241 0.40 16.47 -11.04
C ARG A 241 1.51 16.02 -11.97
N SER A 242 2.19 14.92 -11.67
CA SER A 242 3.14 14.32 -12.62
C SER A 242 2.43 13.98 -13.92
N ARG A 243 3.01 14.42 -15.04
CA ARG A 243 2.50 14.16 -16.41
C ARG A 243 3.21 12.98 -17.08
N THR A 244 4.21 12.41 -16.43
CA THR A 244 4.96 11.25 -16.92
C THR A 244 4.01 10.05 -17.06
N PRO A 245 4.16 9.22 -18.11
CA PRO A 245 3.42 7.97 -18.28
C PRO A 245 3.44 7.09 -17.04
N LEU A 246 2.30 6.46 -16.69
CA LEU A 246 2.19 5.64 -15.46
C LEU A 246 2.94 4.32 -15.58
N ILE A 247 2.90 3.72 -16.77
CA ILE A 247 3.62 2.49 -17.09
C ILE A 247 5.12 2.69 -16.85
N VAL A 248 5.77 1.74 -16.17
CA VAL A 248 7.19 1.80 -15.73
C VAL A 248 7.50 2.88 -14.69
N ASN A 249 7.08 4.13 -14.89
CA ASN A 249 7.55 5.28 -14.10
C ASN A 249 6.79 5.49 -12.78
N SER A 250 5.59 4.90 -12.61
CA SER A 250 4.79 5.07 -11.39
C SER A 250 4.21 3.76 -10.88
N ASN A 251 3.58 2.96 -11.74
CA ASN A 251 2.95 1.71 -11.30
C ASN A 251 4.01 0.69 -10.88
N PHE A 252 3.70 -0.06 -9.83
CA PHE A 252 4.53 -1.17 -9.36
C PHE A 252 3.78 -2.50 -9.58
N TYR A 253 4.50 -3.61 -9.52
CA TYR A 253 3.91 -4.94 -9.73
C TYR A 253 4.31 -5.90 -8.60
N GLY A 254 3.60 -7.03 -8.49
CA GLY A 254 3.95 -8.12 -7.57
C GLY A 254 3.66 -9.49 -8.18
N THR A 255 4.49 -10.48 -7.84
CA THR A 255 4.50 -11.83 -8.42
C THR A 255 3.87 -12.88 -7.51
N ASP A 256 3.46 -14.00 -8.09
CA ASP A 256 2.94 -15.18 -7.38
C ASP A 256 3.90 -15.73 -6.30
N ALA A 257 3.40 -16.70 -5.51
CA ALA A 257 4.26 -17.65 -4.83
C ALA A 257 4.89 -18.61 -5.85
N ILE A 258 6.02 -18.21 -6.42
CA ILE A 258 6.63 -18.90 -7.57
C ILE A 258 7.02 -20.36 -7.29
N MET A 259 7.23 -20.71 -6.01
CA MET A 259 7.54 -22.08 -5.56
C MET A 259 6.31 -22.96 -5.34
N LEU A 260 5.10 -22.40 -5.41
CA LEU A 260 3.84 -23.12 -5.24
C LEU A 260 3.00 -23.03 -6.52
N HIS A 261 2.48 -24.14 -7.01
CA HIS A 261 1.56 -24.15 -8.14
C HIS A 261 0.32 -24.95 -7.77
N SER A 262 -0.81 -24.29 -7.49
CA SER A 262 -1.99 -25.02 -7.00
C SER A 262 -2.91 -25.55 -8.09
N THR A 263 -2.98 -24.90 -9.26
CA THR A 263 -3.71 -25.40 -10.43
C THR A 263 -3.13 -24.78 -11.70
N SER A 264 -3.14 -25.55 -12.79
CA SER A 264 -2.78 -25.08 -14.13
C SER A 264 -3.97 -24.49 -14.90
N ILE A 265 -5.19 -24.59 -14.35
CA ILE A 265 -6.42 -24.12 -14.99
C ILE A 265 -6.60 -22.62 -14.71
N GLN A 266 -6.43 -21.80 -15.75
CA GLN A 266 -6.55 -20.34 -15.67
C GLN A 266 -7.87 -19.87 -15.05
N SER A 267 -9.01 -20.44 -15.47
CA SER A 267 -10.33 -20.06 -14.96
C SER A 267 -10.50 -20.37 -13.48
N ALA A 268 -10.01 -21.54 -13.05
CA ALA A 268 -10.15 -22.02 -11.68
C ALA A 268 -9.37 -21.12 -10.72
N ARG A 269 -8.10 -20.85 -11.07
CA ARG A 269 -7.26 -19.94 -10.28
C ARG A 269 -7.84 -18.53 -10.24
N ALA A 270 -8.21 -17.98 -11.40
CA ALA A 270 -8.79 -16.64 -11.47
C ALA A 270 -10.01 -16.52 -10.55
N ALA A 271 -10.91 -17.51 -10.56
CA ALA A 271 -12.09 -17.51 -9.73
C ALA A 271 -11.78 -17.52 -8.22
N MET A 272 -10.83 -18.36 -7.79
CA MET A 272 -10.41 -18.43 -6.39
C MET A 272 -9.80 -17.10 -5.92
N ILE A 273 -8.88 -16.53 -6.69
CA ILE A 273 -8.19 -15.29 -6.33
C ILE A 273 -9.17 -14.09 -6.34
N ILE A 274 -10.06 -14.01 -7.34
CA ILE A 274 -11.14 -13.02 -7.37
C ILE A 274 -11.98 -13.12 -6.10
N TRP A 275 -12.42 -14.32 -5.75
CA TRP A 275 -13.23 -14.52 -4.54
C TRP A 275 -12.50 -14.07 -3.28
N GLN A 276 -11.22 -14.41 -3.13
CA GLN A 276 -10.40 -14.00 -1.98
C GLN A 276 -10.21 -12.48 -1.89
N CYS A 277 -9.97 -11.81 -3.03
CA CYS A 277 -9.98 -10.35 -3.11
C CYS A 277 -11.29 -9.76 -2.58
N LEU A 278 -12.44 -10.37 -2.92
CA LEU A 278 -13.75 -9.93 -2.45
C LEU A 278 -13.99 -10.20 -0.97
N GLN A 279 -13.45 -11.30 -0.42
CA GLN A 279 -13.47 -11.55 1.02
C GLN A 279 -12.64 -10.51 1.77
N TYR A 280 -11.44 -10.20 1.27
CA TYR A 280 -10.58 -9.17 1.87
C TYR A 280 -11.24 -7.79 1.81
N ARG A 281 -11.85 -7.44 0.67
CA ARG A 281 -12.68 -6.24 0.53
C ARG A 281 -13.80 -6.20 1.58
N ARG A 282 -14.50 -7.31 1.81
CA ARG A 282 -15.57 -7.41 2.82
C ARG A 282 -15.04 -7.12 4.23
N LEU A 283 -13.87 -7.64 4.58
CA LEU A 283 -13.22 -7.39 5.87
C LEU A 283 -12.89 -5.89 6.07
N ILE A 284 -12.43 -5.22 5.02
CA ILE A 284 -12.18 -3.76 5.07
C ILE A 284 -13.50 -2.99 5.23
N GLU A 285 -14.50 -3.29 4.40
CA GLU A 285 -15.79 -2.58 4.43
C GLU A 285 -16.51 -2.72 5.78
N ARG A 286 -16.35 -3.87 6.45
CA ARG A 286 -16.86 -4.14 7.80
C ARG A 286 -15.90 -3.70 8.92
N GLN A 287 -14.69 -3.27 8.57
CA GLN A 287 -13.61 -2.90 9.49
C GLN A 287 -13.17 -4.05 10.41
N GLU A 288 -13.41 -5.30 9.99
CA GLU A 288 -13.10 -6.53 10.73
C GLU A 288 -11.65 -6.96 10.53
N LEU A 289 -10.97 -6.41 9.52
CA LEU A 289 -9.53 -6.59 9.33
C LEU A 289 -8.77 -6.01 10.53
N GLU A 290 -7.90 -6.81 11.14
CA GLU A 290 -7.15 -6.35 12.32
C GLU A 290 -6.10 -5.28 11.93
N PRO A 291 -5.97 -4.20 12.73
CA PRO A 291 -4.93 -3.21 12.49
C PRO A 291 -3.54 -3.78 12.81
N ILE A 292 -2.58 -3.52 11.92
CA ILE A 292 -1.18 -3.92 12.11
C ILE A 292 -0.59 -3.19 13.32
N ARG A 293 0.14 -3.93 14.16
CA ARG A 293 0.85 -3.41 15.33
C ARG A 293 2.31 -3.83 15.33
N VAL A 294 3.22 -2.87 15.43
CA VAL A 294 4.65 -3.14 15.62
C VAL A 294 4.84 -3.76 16.99
N GLN A 295 5.50 -4.93 17.03
CA GLN A 295 5.72 -5.74 18.25
C GLN A 295 4.41 -6.03 19.01
N GLY A 296 3.27 -6.11 18.31
CA GLY A 296 1.95 -6.33 18.91
C GLY A 296 1.41 -5.17 19.77
N MET A 297 2.15 -4.06 19.88
CA MET A 297 1.84 -2.96 20.80
C MET A 297 1.51 -1.65 20.09
N VAL A 298 2.37 -1.19 19.17
CA VAL A 298 2.26 0.14 18.59
C VAL A 298 1.47 0.06 17.28
N PRO A 299 0.25 0.64 17.21
CA PRO A 299 -0.57 0.55 16.00
C PRO A 299 0.03 1.37 14.85
N LEU A 300 -0.14 0.86 13.64
CA LEU A 300 0.14 1.59 12.41
C LEU A 300 -1.15 2.19 11.83
N CYS A 301 -0.99 3.26 11.06
CA CYS A 301 -2.09 3.85 10.31
C CYS A 301 -2.62 2.85 9.27
N SER A 302 -3.95 2.72 9.23
CA SER A 302 -4.72 1.89 8.31
C SER A 302 -5.45 2.70 7.22
N TRP A 303 -5.18 4.00 7.06
CA TRP A 303 -5.97 4.89 6.17
C TRP A 303 -5.95 4.41 4.71
N GLN A 304 -4.78 3.96 4.26
CA GLN A 304 -4.56 3.51 2.89
C GLN A 304 -5.43 2.28 2.49
N TYR A 305 -5.88 1.45 3.44
CA TYR A 305 -6.68 0.25 3.14
C TYR A 305 -8.04 0.56 2.52
N GLU A 306 -8.61 1.74 2.81
CA GLU A 306 -9.92 2.13 2.28
C GLU A 306 -9.91 2.19 0.74
N ARG A 307 -8.77 2.58 0.16
CA ARG A 307 -8.65 2.87 -1.28
C ARG A 307 -8.16 1.69 -2.13
N ILE A 308 -7.97 0.49 -1.55
CA ILE A 308 -7.53 -0.70 -2.31
C ILE A 308 -8.52 -1.05 -3.42
N PHE A 309 -9.81 -1.11 -3.08
CA PHE A 309 -10.88 -1.49 -4.00
C PHE A 309 -11.74 -0.29 -4.37
N ASN A 310 -12.47 -0.41 -5.48
CA ASN A 310 -13.42 0.59 -5.97
C ASN A 310 -12.75 1.94 -6.27
N THR A 311 -11.44 1.95 -6.51
CA THR A 311 -10.66 3.18 -6.68
C THR A 311 -10.06 3.21 -8.08
N THR A 312 -10.08 4.39 -8.68
CA THR A 312 -9.47 4.65 -9.99
C THR A 312 -8.88 6.06 -10.00
N ARG A 313 -7.71 6.22 -10.59
CA ARG A 313 -7.12 7.51 -10.93
C ARG A 313 -7.78 8.03 -12.20
N VAL A 314 -8.40 9.20 -12.13
CA VAL A 314 -9.05 9.84 -13.28
C VAL A 314 -8.10 10.91 -13.82
N PRO A 315 -7.75 10.89 -15.12
CA PRO A 315 -6.84 11.87 -15.71
C PRO A 315 -7.48 13.27 -15.72
N GLY A 316 -6.66 14.29 -15.48
CA GLY A 316 -7.04 15.70 -15.66
C GLY A 316 -6.00 16.44 -16.47
N ALA A 317 -6.37 17.55 -17.11
CA ALA A 317 -5.48 18.27 -18.02
C ALA A 317 -4.18 18.73 -17.35
N VAL A 318 -4.28 19.18 -16.10
CA VAL A 318 -3.14 19.65 -15.27
C VAL A 318 -2.86 18.70 -14.11
N SER A 319 -3.92 18.21 -13.45
CA SER A 319 -3.82 17.31 -12.30
C SER A 319 -4.87 16.23 -12.40
N ASP A 320 -4.45 15.00 -12.15
CA ASP A 320 -5.31 13.84 -12.02
C ASP A 320 -6.03 13.86 -10.66
N LYS A 321 -6.98 12.95 -10.47
CA LYS A 321 -7.72 12.79 -9.21
C LYS A 321 -7.89 11.33 -8.86
N ILE A 322 -7.70 10.98 -7.59
CA ILE A 322 -8.12 9.67 -7.08
C ILE A 322 -9.60 9.71 -6.76
N VAL A 323 -10.37 8.83 -7.40
CA VAL A 323 -11.80 8.68 -7.17
C VAL A 323 -12.06 7.33 -6.54
N HIS A 324 -12.62 7.35 -5.33
CA HIS A 324 -13.09 6.16 -4.62
C HIS A 324 -14.61 6.06 -4.71
N TYR A 325 -15.10 4.98 -5.29
CA TYR A 325 -16.51 4.72 -5.50
C TYR A 325 -17.11 3.90 -4.34
N ASN A 326 -18.35 4.24 -3.99
CA ASN A 326 -19.11 3.45 -3.03
C ASN A 326 -19.81 2.27 -3.74
N ASP A 327 -19.77 1.10 -3.11
CA ASP A 327 -20.67 -0.02 -3.39
C ASP A 327 -20.58 -0.65 -4.80
N SER A 328 -19.37 -0.81 -5.35
CA SER A 328 -19.15 -1.55 -6.60
C SER A 328 -19.63 -3.00 -6.51
N ARG A 329 -20.43 -3.45 -7.48
CA ARG A 329 -21.03 -4.81 -7.53
C ARG A 329 -20.50 -5.68 -8.66
N HIS A 330 -19.49 -5.21 -9.37
CA HIS A 330 -18.89 -5.88 -10.51
C HIS A 330 -17.38 -5.68 -10.50
N ILE A 331 -16.70 -6.58 -11.20
CA ILE A 331 -15.33 -6.38 -11.69
C ILE A 331 -15.38 -6.18 -13.20
N VAL A 332 -14.26 -5.78 -13.79
CA VAL A 332 -14.09 -5.84 -15.24
C VAL A 332 -12.98 -6.81 -15.57
N VAL A 333 -13.23 -7.67 -16.56
CA VAL A 333 -12.27 -8.65 -17.08
C VAL A 333 -11.88 -8.24 -18.50
N TYR A 334 -10.58 -8.21 -18.78
CA TYR A 334 -10.02 -8.10 -20.12
C TYR A 334 -9.47 -9.46 -20.56
N HIS A 335 -9.81 -9.89 -21.77
CA HIS A 335 -9.26 -11.09 -22.39
C HIS A 335 -9.30 -10.99 -23.91
N ALA A 336 -8.18 -11.31 -24.58
CA ALA A 336 -8.06 -11.34 -26.04
C ALA A 336 -8.70 -10.11 -26.73
N GLY A 337 -8.31 -8.91 -26.30
CA GLY A 337 -8.74 -7.63 -26.88
C GLY A 337 -10.12 -7.12 -26.44
N ARG A 338 -10.75 -7.74 -25.44
CA ARG A 338 -12.18 -7.54 -25.14
C ARG A 338 -12.44 -7.32 -23.66
N TYR A 339 -13.31 -6.37 -23.36
CA TYR A 339 -13.74 -6.07 -21.99
C TYR A 339 -15.12 -6.64 -21.64
N PHE A 340 -15.22 -7.20 -20.44
CA PHE A 340 -16.45 -7.78 -19.89
C PHE A 340 -16.71 -7.24 -18.49
N LYS A 341 -17.93 -6.76 -18.26
CA LYS A 341 -18.44 -6.47 -16.93
C LYS A 341 -18.95 -7.77 -16.31
N VAL A 342 -18.33 -8.19 -15.21
CA VAL A 342 -18.63 -9.45 -14.52
C VAL A 342 -19.30 -9.15 -13.18
N ILE A 343 -20.51 -9.65 -12.99
CA ILE A 343 -21.26 -9.46 -11.74
C ILE A 343 -20.72 -10.45 -10.70
N ILE A 344 -20.41 -9.93 -9.52
CA ILE A 344 -19.76 -10.70 -8.43
C ILE A 344 -20.67 -10.93 -7.22
N TYR A 345 -21.90 -10.41 -7.26
CA TYR A 345 -22.92 -10.61 -6.25
C TYR A 345 -24.20 -11.15 -6.88
N SER A 346 -24.79 -12.16 -6.26
CA SER A 346 -26.16 -12.61 -6.56
C SER A 346 -26.87 -12.97 -5.26
N GLN A 347 -28.19 -12.81 -5.22
CA GLN A 347 -29.03 -13.15 -4.05
C GLN A 347 -28.46 -12.68 -2.69
N ASN A 348 -27.94 -11.44 -2.64
CA ASN A 348 -27.31 -10.82 -1.45
C ASN A 348 -25.98 -11.44 -0.96
N ARG A 349 -25.40 -12.43 -1.64
CA ARG A 349 -24.07 -12.99 -1.32
C ARG A 349 -23.05 -12.72 -2.42
N ILE A 350 -21.78 -12.86 -2.05
CA ILE A 350 -20.69 -12.96 -3.04
C ILE A 350 -20.86 -14.32 -3.73
N LEU A 351 -20.68 -14.37 -5.05
CA LEU A 351 -20.70 -15.64 -5.79
C LEU A 351 -19.62 -16.59 -5.26
N HIS A 352 -19.91 -17.88 -5.22
CA HIS A 352 -18.92 -18.88 -4.82
C HIS A 352 -17.83 -19.02 -5.89
N PRO A 353 -16.62 -19.49 -5.51
CA PRO A 353 -15.54 -19.71 -6.46
C PRO A 353 -15.96 -20.54 -7.69
N CYS A 354 -16.73 -21.62 -7.54
CA CYS A 354 -17.22 -22.43 -8.66
C CYS A 354 -18.16 -21.66 -9.61
N GLU A 355 -18.96 -20.72 -9.09
CA GLU A 355 -19.87 -19.87 -9.88
C GLU A 355 -19.10 -18.76 -10.63
N ILE A 356 -18.04 -18.23 -10.01
CA ILE A 356 -17.14 -17.27 -10.66
C ILE A 356 -16.36 -17.99 -11.77
N GLU A 357 -15.92 -19.24 -11.54
CA GLU A 357 -15.23 -20.03 -12.55
C GLU A 357 -16.08 -20.20 -13.82
N VAL A 358 -17.38 -20.49 -13.69
CA VAL A 358 -18.30 -20.58 -14.84
C VAL A 358 -18.32 -19.28 -15.66
N GLN A 359 -18.37 -18.11 -15.01
CA GLN A 359 -18.31 -16.82 -15.71
C GLN A 359 -16.96 -16.63 -16.43
N ILE A 360 -15.85 -16.97 -15.79
CA ILE A 360 -14.51 -16.84 -16.40
C ILE A 360 -14.33 -17.81 -17.57
N GLN A 361 -14.79 -19.06 -17.45
CA GLN A 361 -14.77 -20.02 -18.55
C GLN A 361 -15.60 -19.54 -19.73
N SER A 362 -16.75 -18.91 -19.49
CA SER A 362 -17.55 -18.30 -20.55
C SER A 362 -16.81 -17.19 -21.30
N ILE A 363 -15.93 -16.43 -20.62
CA ILE A 363 -15.10 -15.39 -21.25
C ILE A 363 -13.99 -16.03 -22.08
N LEU A 364 -13.28 -17.02 -21.53
CA LEU A 364 -12.21 -17.74 -22.23
C LEU A 364 -12.72 -18.48 -23.48
N LYS A 365 -13.93 -19.03 -23.43
CA LYS A 365 -14.58 -19.73 -24.56
C LYS A 365 -15.17 -18.77 -25.60
N ASN A 366 -15.33 -17.49 -25.29
CA ASN A 366 -15.91 -16.54 -26.23
C ASN A 366 -14.92 -16.26 -27.37
N THR A 367 -15.33 -16.46 -28.62
CA THR A 367 -14.51 -16.27 -29.83
C THR A 367 -14.91 -15.05 -30.66
N ASP A 368 -15.78 -14.19 -30.14
CA ASP A 368 -16.21 -12.96 -30.81
C ASP A 368 -15.00 -12.05 -31.08
N LYS A 369 -14.98 -11.38 -32.23
CA LYS A 369 -13.91 -10.43 -32.54
C LYS A 369 -14.02 -9.16 -31.67
N PRO A 370 -12.90 -8.56 -31.23
CA PRO A 370 -12.94 -7.25 -30.58
C PRO A 370 -13.49 -6.19 -31.53
N TYR A 371 -14.12 -5.14 -30.99
CA TYR A 371 -14.48 -3.98 -31.78
C TYR A 371 -13.21 -3.26 -32.26
N VAL A 372 -13.28 -2.54 -33.39
CA VAL A 372 -12.11 -1.85 -33.95
C VAL A 372 -11.51 -0.89 -32.92
N GLY A 373 -10.22 -1.03 -32.61
CA GLY A 373 -9.50 -0.24 -31.61
C GLY A 373 -9.70 -0.65 -30.15
N GLU A 374 -10.64 -1.56 -29.85
CA GLU A 374 -10.94 -1.94 -28.47
C GLU A 374 -9.78 -2.64 -27.80
N GLU A 375 -9.10 -3.52 -28.54
CA GLU A 375 -7.94 -4.26 -28.03
C GLU A 375 -6.96 -3.32 -27.34
N LYS A 376 -6.72 -2.15 -27.94
CA LYS A 376 -5.70 -1.20 -27.49
C LYS A 376 -6.25 -0.04 -26.67
N VAL A 377 -7.55 0.00 -26.33
CA VAL A 377 -8.16 1.19 -25.69
C VAL A 377 -7.48 1.57 -24.37
N ALA A 378 -6.94 0.62 -23.62
CA ALA A 378 -6.23 0.88 -22.37
C ALA A 378 -4.85 1.52 -22.56
N ALA A 379 -4.29 1.54 -23.78
CA ALA A 379 -3.07 2.29 -24.08
C ALA A 379 -3.18 3.77 -23.71
N LEU A 380 -4.40 4.33 -23.81
CA LEU A 380 -4.72 5.69 -23.35
C LEU A 380 -4.37 5.90 -21.86
N THR A 381 -4.45 4.87 -21.03
CA THR A 381 -4.11 4.96 -19.59
C THR A 381 -2.61 4.81 -19.32
N ALA A 382 -1.84 4.28 -20.27
CA ALA A 382 -0.42 3.99 -20.12
C ALA A 382 0.46 5.24 -20.32
N ALA A 383 0.11 6.09 -21.28
CA ALA A 383 0.94 7.16 -21.83
C ALA A 383 0.67 8.55 -21.21
N ASP A 384 0.81 9.61 -22.00
CA ASP A 384 0.71 11.01 -21.59
C ASP A 384 -0.65 11.34 -20.92
N ARG A 385 -0.56 11.89 -19.71
CA ARG A 385 -1.71 12.11 -18.83
C ARG A 385 -2.65 13.18 -19.34
N THR A 386 -2.10 14.22 -19.98
CA THR A 386 -2.88 15.35 -20.51
C THR A 386 -3.59 14.96 -21.81
N HIS A 387 -2.93 14.20 -22.68
CA HIS A 387 -3.51 13.58 -23.87
C HIS A 387 -4.66 12.64 -23.49
N TRP A 388 -4.47 11.81 -22.46
CA TRP A 388 -5.56 10.97 -21.95
C TRP A 388 -6.71 11.81 -21.41
N ALA A 389 -6.44 12.84 -20.59
CA ALA A 389 -7.48 13.72 -20.05
C ALA A 389 -8.33 14.40 -21.15
N ASN A 390 -7.67 14.90 -22.18
CA ASN A 390 -8.32 15.56 -23.31
C ASN A 390 -9.14 14.58 -24.15
N THR A 391 -8.56 13.41 -24.45
CA THR A 391 -9.24 12.32 -25.19
C THR A 391 -10.47 11.83 -24.42
N ARG A 392 -10.34 11.60 -23.11
CA ARG A 392 -11.44 11.22 -22.23
C ARG A 392 -12.58 12.24 -22.26
N THR A 393 -12.25 13.53 -22.19
CA THR A 393 -13.23 14.62 -22.19
C THR A 393 -13.94 14.75 -23.53
N LYS A 394 -13.25 14.53 -24.64
CA LYS A 394 -13.81 14.66 -26.00
C LYS A 394 -14.66 13.46 -26.41
N PHE A 395 -14.23 12.24 -26.09
CA PHE A 395 -14.81 11.01 -26.69
C PHE A 395 -15.47 10.06 -25.68
N PHE A 396 -15.25 10.25 -24.38
CA PHE A 396 -15.78 9.38 -23.32
C PHE A 396 -16.69 10.13 -22.32
N PHE A 397 -17.13 11.35 -22.65
CA PHE A 397 -17.99 12.14 -21.76
C PHE A 397 -19.47 11.73 -21.81
N LYS A 398 -19.95 11.20 -22.93
CA LYS A 398 -21.34 10.73 -23.12
C LYS A 398 -21.41 9.49 -24.02
N GLY A 399 -22.61 8.92 -24.15
CA GLY A 399 -22.88 7.81 -25.05
C GLY A 399 -22.29 6.47 -24.57
N ILE A 400 -22.08 5.54 -25.49
CA ILE A 400 -21.70 4.16 -25.18
C ILE A 400 -20.29 4.06 -24.57
N ASN A 401 -19.33 4.86 -25.08
CA ASN A 401 -17.97 4.94 -24.53
C ASN A 401 -17.97 5.36 -23.07
N ARG A 402 -18.82 6.33 -22.70
CA ARG A 402 -18.98 6.76 -21.30
C ARG A 402 -19.49 5.62 -20.43
N GLN A 403 -20.46 4.84 -20.90
CA GLN A 403 -21.04 3.73 -20.14
C GLN A 403 -20.01 2.62 -19.89
N SER A 404 -19.23 2.27 -20.91
CA SER A 404 -18.16 1.27 -20.80
C SER A 404 -17.00 1.76 -19.93
N LEU A 405 -16.56 3.00 -20.09
CA LEU A 405 -15.55 3.60 -19.21
C LEU A 405 -16.03 3.68 -17.76
N ASP A 406 -17.30 4.07 -17.52
CA ASP A 406 -17.90 4.07 -16.18
C ASP A 406 -17.90 2.66 -15.57
N ALA A 407 -18.12 1.62 -16.37
CA ALA A 407 -18.05 0.25 -15.88
C ALA A 407 -16.62 -0.08 -15.39
N ILE A 408 -15.58 0.34 -16.10
CA ILE A 408 -14.19 0.13 -15.70
C ILE A 408 -13.83 0.95 -14.46
N GLU A 409 -14.11 2.26 -14.48
CA GLU A 409 -13.79 3.18 -13.39
C GLU A 409 -14.49 2.77 -12.09
N LYS A 410 -15.75 2.31 -12.15
CA LYS A 410 -16.54 1.87 -10.99
C LYS A 410 -16.33 0.41 -10.60
N ALA A 411 -15.57 -0.39 -11.37
CA ALA A 411 -15.28 -1.77 -11.01
C ALA A 411 -14.61 -1.88 -9.64
N ALA A 412 -14.77 -3.00 -8.93
CA ALA A 412 -14.05 -3.21 -7.68
C ALA A 412 -12.54 -3.26 -7.89
N PHE A 413 -12.13 -3.92 -8.97
CA PHE A 413 -10.77 -4.01 -9.52
C PHE A 413 -10.88 -4.52 -10.97
N VAL A 414 -9.78 -4.48 -11.71
CA VAL A 414 -9.70 -5.03 -13.08
C VAL A 414 -8.97 -6.37 -13.04
N VAL A 415 -9.38 -7.30 -13.89
CA VAL A 415 -8.76 -8.61 -14.08
C VAL A 415 -8.32 -8.75 -15.52
N VAL A 416 -7.14 -9.31 -15.75
CA VAL A 416 -6.62 -9.62 -17.08
C VAL A 416 -6.32 -11.11 -17.16
N LEU A 417 -6.91 -11.76 -18.17
CA LEU A 417 -6.65 -13.16 -18.51
C LEU A 417 -5.67 -13.16 -19.68
N ASP A 418 -4.38 -13.25 -19.36
CA ASP A 418 -3.31 -13.28 -20.36
C ASP A 418 -3.31 -14.62 -21.12
N GLU A 419 -2.97 -14.56 -22.39
CA GLU A 419 -2.91 -15.73 -23.29
C GLU A 419 -1.56 -16.46 -23.15
N VAL A 420 -0.59 -15.83 -22.48
CA VAL A 420 0.75 -16.37 -22.26
C VAL A 420 0.88 -16.96 -20.85
N PRO A 421 1.67 -18.04 -20.68
CA PRO A 421 1.94 -18.59 -19.36
C PRO A 421 2.92 -17.66 -18.62
N TYR A 422 2.84 -17.67 -17.30
CA TYR A 422 3.89 -17.07 -16.48
C TYR A 422 4.77 -18.18 -15.92
N GLU A 423 6.07 -18.11 -16.14
CA GLU A 423 6.94 -19.23 -15.86
C GLU A 423 8.03 -18.89 -14.84
N TYR A 424 8.40 -19.90 -14.06
CA TYR A 424 9.58 -19.88 -13.22
C TYR A 424 10.31 -21.19 -13.41
N ASP A 425 11.60 -21.09 -13.74
CA ASP A 425 12.50 -22.21 -13.93
C ASP A 425 13.83 -21.86 -13.26
N PRO A 426 14.27 -22.61 -12.24
CA PRO A 426 15.54 -22.38 -11.55
C PRO A 426 16.75 -22.37 -12.51
N GLU A 427 16.69 -23.15 -13.59
CA GLU A 427 17.78 -23.27 -14.57
C GLU A 427 17.74 -22.15 -15.63
N ASN A 428 16.57 -21.53 -15.81
CA ASN A 428 16.38 -20.45 -16.77
C ASN A 428 15.75 -19.21 -16.13
N SER A 429 16.63 -18.42 -15.54
CA SER A 429 16.27 -17.17 -14.89
C SER A 429 15.56 -16.14 -15.79
N LYS A 430 15.70 -16.21 -17.12
CA LYS A 430 14.97 -15.30 -18.06
C LYS A 430 13.46 -15.49 -17.99
N LYS A 431 12.97 -16.68 -17.63
CA LYS A 431 11.53 -16.93 -17.50
C LYS A 431 10.91 -16.09 -16.38
N LEU A 432 11.62 -15.97 -15.25
CA LEU A 432 11.17 -15.13 -14.14
C LEU A 432 11.26 -13.64 -14.50
N ASP A 433 12.33 -13.22 -15.18
CA ASP A 433 12.50 -11.86 -15.70
C ASP A 433 11.31 -11.47 -16.58
N GLU A 434 10.95 -12.34 -17.54
CA GLU A 434 9.82 -12.15 -18.44
C GLU A 434 8.48 -12.13 -17.68
N PHE A 435 8.30 -13.02 -16.70
CA PHE A 435 7.12 -12.98 -15.83
C PHE A 435 6.99 -11.61 -15.14
N GLY A 436 8.07 -11.10 -14.54
CA GLY A 436 8.06 -9.76 -13.95
C GLY A 436 7.76 -8.64 -14.96
N ARG A 437 8.31 -8.74 -16.18
CA ARG A 437 8.10 -7.75 -17.25
C ARG A 437 6.65 -7.71 -17.72
N ILE A 438 6.02 -8.87 -17.88
CA ILE A 438 4.60 -9.01 -18.24
C ILE A 438 3.70 -8.37 -17.17
N LEU A 439 4.02 -8.53 -15.89
CA LEU A 439 3.26 -7.88 -14.81
C LEU A 439 3.48 -6.37 -14.72
N MET A 440 4.70 -5.90 -14.99
CA MET A 440 5.04 -4.48 -14.95
C MET A 440 4.42 -3.68 -16.10
N THR A 441 4.49 -4.22 -17.32
CA THR A 441 4.16 -3.48 -18.55
C THR A 441 3.04 -4.09 -19.39
N GLY A 442 2.79 -5.40 -19.26
CA GLY A 442 1.90 -6.13 -20.17
C GLY A 442 2.33 -5.97 -21.62
N LYS A 443 1.36 -5.86 -22.52
CA LYS A 443 1.56 -5.53 -23.94
C LYS A 443 1.56 -4.01 -24.20
N GLY A 444 1.53 -3.18 -23.15
CA GLY A 444 1.41 -1.73 -23.24
C GLY A 444 -0.02 -1.20 -23.45
N TYR A 445 -1.01 -2.11 -23.53
CA TYR A 445 -2.41 -1.78 -23.79
C TYR A 445 -3.43 -2.71 -23.11
N ASP A 446 -2.99 -3.80 -22.49
CA ASP A 446 -3.82 -4.83 -21.89
C ASP A 446 -3.92 -4.70 -20.36
N ARG A 447 -3.42 -3.59 -19.80
CA ARG A 447 -3.53 -3.22 -18.38
C ARG A 447 -4.28 -1.91 -18.27
N TRP A 448 -5.17 -1.79 -17.28
CA TRP A 448 -5.80 -0.52 -16.97
C TRP A 448 -4.97 0.20 -15.90
N PHE A 449 -3.94 0.95 -16.32
CA PHE A 449 -2.93 1.53 -15.43
C PHE A 449 -3.49 2.55 -14.43
N ASP A 450 -4.65 3.13 -14.74
CA ASP A 450 -5.39 4.04 -13.86
C ASP A 450 -6.10 3.32 -12.69
N LYS A 451 -6.31 2.00 -12.77
CA LYS A 451 -7.04 1.26 -11.74
C LYS A 451 -6.16 1.08 -10.51
N SER A 452 -6.73 1.15 -9.30
CA SER A 452 -5.97 0.93 -8.07
C SER A 452 -5.09 -0.31 -8.13
N PHE A 453 -5.62 -1.41 -8.66
CA PHE A 453 -4.82 -2.52 -9.16
C PHE A 453 -5.53 -3.29 -10.28
N THR A 454 -4.73 -3.94 -11.11
CA THR A 454 -5.12 -4.94 -12.11
C THR A 454 -4.55 -6.29 -11.69
N LEU A 455 -5.43 -7.29 -11.50
CA LEU A 455 -5.05 -8.67 -11.23
C LEU A 455 -4.76 -9.38 -12.56
N CYS A 456 -3.57 -9.95 -12.73
CA CYS A 456 -3.14 -10.60 -13.97
C CYS A 456 -3.03 -12.12 -13.75
N ILE A 457 -3.60 -12.91 -14.67
CA ILE A 457 -3.60 -14.37 -14.60
C ILE A 457 -3.09 -14.92 -15.93
N GLY A 458 -1.96 -15.63 -15.90
CA GLY A 458 -1.39 -16.29 -17.07
C GLY A 458 -2.20 -17.52 -17.51
N SER A 459 -2.00 -17.97 -18.74
CA SER A 459 -2.74 -19.11 -19.31
C SER A 459 -2.50 -20.43 -18.58
N ASN A 460 -1.42 -20.52 -17.80
CA ASN A 460 -1.11 -21.63 -16.91
C ASN A 460 -1.60 -21.44 -15.46
N GLY A 461 -2.47 -20.46 -15.19
CA GLY A 461 -3.03 -20.25 -13.84
C GLY A 461 -2.07 -19.61 -12.83
N ARG A 462 -0.88 -19.17 -13.22
CA ARG A 462 -0.03 -18.33 -12.37
C ARG A 462 -0.57 -16.91 -12.29
N VAL A 463 -0.34 -16.23 -11.17
CA VAL A 463 -0.95 -14.92 -10.91
C VAL A 463 0.04 -13.83 -10.51
N GLY A 464 -0.35 -12.58 -10.72
CA GLY A 464 0.36 -11.42 -10.23
C GLY A 464 -0.56 -10.20 -10.27
N PHE A 465 -0.01 -9.03 -9.99
CA PHE A 465 -0.77 -7.78 -10.09
C PHE A 465 0.09 -6.62 -10.57
N ASN A 466 -0.56 -5.61 -11.15
CA ASN A 466 -0.05 -4.27 -11.38
C ASN A 466 -0.86 -3.29 -10.52
N ALA A 467 -0.22 -2.31 -9.87
CA ALA A 467 -0.88 -1.38 -8.96
C ALA A 467 -0.50 0.06 -9.24
N GLU A 468 -1.52 0.93 -9.28
CA GLU A 468 -1.35 2.39 -9.34
C GLU A 468 -0.86 2.91 -7.98
N HIS A 469 0.14 3.78 -7.95
CA HIS A 469 0.89 4.06 -6.72
C HIS A 469 0.36 5.26 -5.91
N SER A 470 -0.44 6.14 -6.52
CA SER A 470 -0.85 7.38 -5.85
C SER A 470 -1.73 7.14 -4.62
N TRP A 471 -2.57 6.09 -4.59
CA TRP A 471 -3.49 5.84 -3.48
C TRP A 471 -2.84 5.13 -2.27
N ALA A 472 -1.79 4.33 -2.45
CA ALA A 472 -1.08 3.63 -1.36
C ALA A 472 0.35 3.19 -1.70
N ASP A 473 1.06 2.79 -0.65
CA ASP A 473 2.40 2.19 -0.70
C ASP A 473 2.33 0.65 -0.76
N ALA A 474 3.40 0.02 -1.26
CA ALA A 474 3.46 -1.42 -1.50
C ALA A 474 3.09 -2.29 -0.28
N ALA A 475 3.38 -1.85 0.95
CA ALA A 475 3.05 -2.59 2.18
C ALA A 475 1.55 -2.94 2.30
N VAL A 476 0.67 -2.09 1.77
CA VAL A 476 -0.78 -2.31 1.80
C VAL A 476 -1.17 -3.42 0.81
N MET A 477 -0.57 -3.41 -0.38
CA MET A 477 -0.74 -4.49 -1.36
C MET A 477 -0.09 -5.79 -0.91
N SER A 478 1.08 -5.75 -0.26
CA SER A 478 1.71 -6.93 0.34
C SER A 478 0.80 -7.60 1.38
N HIS A 479 0.06 -6.84 2.18
CA HIS A 479 -0.90 -7.42 3.13
C HIS A 479 -2.04 -8.17 2.41
N LEU A 480 -2.61 -7.58 1.36
CA LEU A 480 -3.60 -8.26 0.52
C LEU A 480 -3.02 -9.53 -0.10
N TRP A 481 -1.80 -9.44 -0.63
CA TRP A 481 -1.15 -10.52 -1.36
C TRP A 481 -0.80 -11.71 -0.46
N GLU A 482 -0.24 -11.44 0.72
CA GLU A 482 0.01 -12.48 1.73
C GLU A 482 -1.29 -13.15 2.21
N PHE A 483 -2.36 -12.36 2.39
CA PHE A 483 -3.68 -12.92 2.74
C PHE A 483 -4.19 -13.90 1.67
N ILE A 484 -4.08 -13.54 0.39
CA ILE A 484 -4.54 -14.37 -0.73
C ILE A 484 -3.72 -15.65 -0.86
N ILE A 485 -2.39 -15.53 -0.94
CA ILE A 485 -1.51 -16.68 -1.17
C ILE A 485 -1.59 -17.67 0.00
N PHE A 486 -1.60 -17.15 1.23
CA PHE A 486 -1.63 -18.01 2.41
C PHE A 486 -2.95 -18.77 2.56
N ASN A 487 -4.09 -18.09 2.42
CA ASN A 487 -5.39 -18.73 2.54
C ASN A 487 -5.58 -19.80 1.47
N GLU A 488 -5.11 -19.55 0.25
CA GLU A 488 -5.16 -20.54 -0.80
C GLU A 488 -4.32 -21.78 -0.51
N ALA A 489 -3.09 -21.60 -0.03
CA ALA A 489 -2.24 -22.71 0.38
C ALA A 489 -2.89 -23.51 1.53
N ALA A 490 -3.52 -22.82 2.48
CA ALA A 490 -4.24 -23.45 3.58
C ALA A 490 -5.47 -24.25 3.11
N TYR A 491 -6.24 -23.76 2.14
CA TYR A 491 -7.39 -24.48 1.58
C TYR A 491 -6.97 -25.65 0.69
N SER A 492 -5.85 -25.53 -0.01
CA SER A 492 -5.35 -26.56 -0.93
C SER A 492 -4.64 -27.72 -0.21
N GLY A 493 -4.11 -27.49 1.00
CA GLY A 493 -3.34 -28.48 1.77
C GLY A 493 -3.95 -28.88 3.12
N ALA A 494 -5.27 -28.83 3.29
CA ALA A 494 -5.91 -28.88 4.60
C ALA A 494 -5.64 -30.19 5.39
N ASP A 495 -4.76 -30.07 6.41
CA ASP A 495 -4.95 -30.71 7.72
C ASP A 495 -5.95 -29.89 8.55
N ALA A 496 -6.92 -30.57 9.17
CA ALA A 496 -8.05 -30.02 9.93
C ALA A 496 -7.78 -28.93 11.00
N PRO A 497 -6.62 -28.84 11.69
CA PRO A 497 -6.44 -27.87 12.78
C PRO A 497 -6.34 -26.40 12.35
N VAL A 498 -6.06 -26.08 11.07
CA VAL A 498 -5.99 -24.69 10.58
C VAL A 498 -7.39 -24.07 10.44
N MET A 499 -8.39 -24.91 10.19
CA MET A 499 -9.78 -24.47 10.08
C MET A 499 -10.32 -23.90 11.41
N GLY A 500 -9.75 -24.26 12.56
CA GLY A 500 -10.19 -23.80 13.87
C GLY A 500 -10.07 -22.28 14.08
N HIS A 501 -9.08 -21.62 13.48
CA HIS A 501 -8.92 -20.15 13.55
C HIS A 501 -9.62 -19.41 12.40
N LEU A 502 -9.93 -20.09 11.29
CA LEU A 502 -10.71 -19.57 10.16
C LEU A 502 -12.22 -19.72 10.39
N TRP A 503 -12.66 -20.67 11.23
CA TRP A 503 -14.07 -20.94 11.55
C TRP A 503 -14.79 -19.73 12.14
N GLU A 504 -14.11 -18.89 12.92
CA GLU A 504 -14.69 -17.65 13.45
C GLU A 504 -14.90 -16.56 12.38
N HIS A 505 -14.28 -16.67 11.20
CA HIS A 505 -14.35 -15.68 10.12
C HIS A 505 -15.33 -16.06 8.99
N PHE A 506 -15.69 -17.34 8.89
CA PHE A 506 -16.60 -17.86 7.86
C PHE A 506 -17.85 -18.47 8.50
N LEU A 507 -18.72 -17.64 9.07
CA LEU A 507 -20.10 -17.98 9.48
C LEU A 507 -21.02 -18.30 8.27
N CYS A 508 -20.52 -18.85 7.17
CA CYS A 508 -21.32 -19.13 5.97
C CYS A 508 -20.98 -20.51 5.38
N GLY A 509 -21.61 -21.54 5.95
CA GLY A 509 -21.96 -22.79 5.27
C GLY A 509 -20.86 -23.85 5.11
N ASP A 510 -21.29 -25.04 4.69
CA ASP A 510 -20.49 -26.22 4.33
C ASP A 510 -19.63 -26.01 3.06
N LEU A 511 -19.11 -24.80 2.85
CA LEU A 511 -18.38 -24.45 1.63
C LEU A 511 -16.99 -25.10 1.62
N VAL A 512 -16.84 -26.14 0.80
CA VAL A 512 -15.56 -26.80 0.55
C VAL A 512 -14.74 -25.97 -0.44
N LEU A 513 -13.65 -25.37 0.04
CA LEU A 513 -12.72 -24.57 -0.77
C LEU A 513 -11.52 -25.42 -1.25
N GLY A 514 -10.87 -24.96 -2.32
CA GLY A 514 -9.71 -25.62 -2.94
C GLY A 514 -10.01 -26.13 -4.36
N TYR A 515 -9.14 -27.01 -4.85
CA TYR A 515 -9.18 -27.54 -6.21
C TYR A 515 -9.45 -29.05 -6.24
N GLN A 516 -10.23 -29.52 -7.20
CA GLN A 516 -10.45 -30.94 -7.50
C GLN A 516 -9.21 -31.54 -8.16
N GLU A 517 -9.15 -32.87 -8.33
CA GLU A 517 -8.04 -33.55 -9.01
C GLU A 517 -7.88 -33.11 -10.47
N ASN A 518 -8.96 -32.72 -11.14
CA ASN A 518 -8.95 -32.16 -12.49
C ASN A 518 -8.50 -30.67 -12.55
N GLY A 519 -8.15 -30.07 -11.40
CA GLY A 519 -7.69 -28.69 -11.30
C GLY A 519 -8.79 -27.62 -11.23
N HIS A 520 -10.07 -27.98 -11.43
CA HIS A 520 -11.20 -27.07 -11.28
C HIS A 520 -11.54 -26.80 -9.81
N VAL A 521 -12.31 -25.75 -9.56
CA VAL A 521 -12.70 -25.37 -8.20
C VAL A 521 -13.62 -26.42 -7.57
N LYS A 522 -13.43 -26.72 -6.28
CA LYS A 522 -14.34 -27.59 -5.51
C LYS A 522 -15.72 -26.93 -5.29
N GLY A 523 -16.75 -27.77 -5.21
CA GLY A 523 -18.14 -27.34 -5.01
C GLY A 523 -18.96 -27.32 -6.29
N VAL A 524 -20.28 -27.22 -6.14
CA VAL A 524 -21.25 -27.18 -7.24
C VAL A 524 -21.93 -25.81 -7.24
N PRO A 525 -22.10 -25.15 -8.40
CA PRO A 525 -22.86 -23.91 -8.49
C PRO A 525 -24.28 -24.11 -7.92
N GLU A 526 -24.64 -23.32 -6.90
CA GLU A 526 -25.98 -23.38 -6.30
C GLU A 526 -27.01 -22.61 -7.14
N ILE A 527 -26.52 -21.64 -7.93
CA ILE A 527 -27.31 -20.80 -8.82
C ILE A 527 -26.61 -20.73 -10.18
N GLU A 528 -27.39 -20.44 -11.22
CA GLU A 528 -26.81 -20.03 -12.50
C GLU A 528 -26.22 -18.61 -12.33
N PRO A 529 -24.90 -18.44 -12.46
CA PRO A 529 -24.30 -17.12 -12.30
C PRO A 529 -24.71 -16.19 -13.46
N PRO A 530 -24.86 -14.88 -13.21
CA PRO A 530 -25.16 -13.93 -14.27
C PRO A 530 -24.12 -14.01 -15.39
N LYS A 531 -24.57 -13.93 -16.65
CA LYS A 531 -23.65 -13.94 -17.79
C LYS A 531 -22.79 -12.67 -17.82
N PRO A 532 -21.47 -12.78 -18.11
CA PRO A 532 -20.62 -11.61 -18.33
C PRO A 532 -21.18 -10.70 -19.43
N ILE A 533 -21.22 -9.40 -19.16
CA ILE A 533 -21.77 -8.40 -20.08
C ILE A 533 -20.63 -7.79 -20.89
N ARG A 534 -20.68 -7.95 -22.22
CA ARG A 534 -19.70 -7.36 -23.12
C ARG A 534 -19.78 -5.83 -23.08
N LEU A 535 -18.65 -5.15 -22.84
CA LEU A 535 -18.59 -3.70 -22.98
C LEU A 535 -18.63 -3.31 -24.45
N GLN A 536 -19.40 -2.27 -24.76
CA GLN A 536 -19.60 -1.79 -26.12
C GLN A 536 -18.88 -0.46 -26.32
N TRP A 537 -18.41 -0.21 -27.54
CA TRP A 537 -17.64 0.98 -27.84
C TRP A 537 -18.00 1.57 -29.20
N ASN A 538 -17.64 2.83 -29.39
CA ASN A 538 -17.59 3.55 -30.65
C ASN A 538 -16.23 4.26 -30.68
N LEU A 539 -15.20 3.57 -31.17
CA LEU A 539 -13.79 3.97 -31.06
C LEU A 539 -13.22 4.51 -32.35
N GLU A 540 -13.93 4.44 -33.48
CA GLU A 540 -13.50 4.99 -34.76
C GLU A 540 -12.99 6.44 -34.64
N PRO A 541 -13.67 7.35 -33.89
CA PRO A 541 -13.18 8.73 -33.71
C PRO A 541 -11.95 8.86 -32.79
N VAL A 542 -11.53 7.77 -32.15
CA VAL A 542 -10.52 7.72 -31.07
C VAL A 542 -9.27 6.93 -31.50
N LEU A 543 -9.30 6.22 -32.64
CA LEU A 543 -8.23 5.31 -33.06
C LEU A 543 -6.86 5.98 -33.11
N GLU A 544 -6.76 7.18 -33.68
CA GLU A 544 -5.51 7.94 -33.76
C GLU A 544 -4.94 8.23 -32.35
N ALA A 545 -5.80 8.60 -31.40
CA ALA A 545 -5.38 8.87 -30.03
C ALA A 545 -4.92 7.60 -29.31
N ILE A 546 -5.55 6.46 -29.59
CA ILE A 546 -5.19 5.14 -29.06
C ILE A 546 -3.82 4.72 -29.61
N GLU A 547 -3.62 4.77 -30.92
CA GLU A 547 -2.35 4.36 -31.55
C GLU A 547 -1.19 5.27 -31.10
N LYS A 548 -1.39 6.59 -31.03
CA LYS A 548 -0.37 7.49 -30.48
C LYS A 548 0.02 7.15 -29.04
N SER A 549 -0.95 6.82 -28.18
CA SER A 549 -0.65 6.37 -26.82
C SER A 549 0.02 5.00 -26.78
N TYR A 550 -0.30 4.12 -27.74
CA TYR A 550 0.31 2.82 -27.86
C TYR A 550 1.77 2.89 -28.35
N GLU A 551 2.09 3.79 -29.28
CA GLU A 551 3.48 4.04 -29.71
C GLU A 551 4.36 4.45 -28.51
N VAL A 552 3.87 5.40 -27.68
CA VAL A 552 4.57 5.81 -26.46
C VAL A 552 4.73 4.65 -25.47
N SER A 553 3.69 3.82 -25.29
CA SER A 553 3.79 2.69 -24.37
C SER A 553 4.73 1.60 -24.89
N LEU A 554 4.78 1.39 -26.21
CA LEU A 554 5.74 0.51 -26.89
C LEU A 554 7.18 0.97 -26.69
N GLU A 555 7.47 2.26 -26.84
CA GLU A 555 8.81 2.81 -26.58
C GLU A 555 9.24 2.51 -25.15
N LEU A 556 8.37 2.78 -24.17
CA LEU A 556 8.68 2.55 -22.74
C LEU A 556 8.87 1.07 -22.40
N LEU A 557 8.02 0.17 -22.91
CA LEU A 557 8.12 -1.25 -22.61
C LEU A 557 9.31 -1.92 -23.32
N ASN A 558 9.72 -1.39 -24.47
CA ASN A 558 10.91 -1.87 -25.16
C ASN A 558 12.20 -1.37 -24.50
N ASP A 559 12.18 -0.16 -23.93
CA ASP A 559 13.32 0.47 -23.27
C ASP A 559 13.58 -0.06 -21.84
N VAL A 560 12.58 -0.58 -21.14
CA VAL A 560 12.80 -1.13 -19.80
C VAL A 560 13.54 -2.48 -19.84
N ASP A 561 14.59 -2.59 -19.03
CA ASP A 561 15.29 -3.85 -18.73
C ASP A 561 14.96 -4.29 -17.31
N LEU A 562 14.76 -5.59 -17.10
CA LEU A 562 14.38 -6.16 -15.81
C LEU A 562 15.12 -7.47 -15.56
N ARG A 563 15.77 -7.55 -14.40
CA ARG A 563 16.41 -8.75 -13.88
C ARG A 563 15.87 -9.09 -12.50
N ILE A 564 15.32 -10.29 -12.33
CA ILE A 564 14.91 -10.86 -11.06
C ILE A 564 15.95 -11.88 -10.60
N LEU A 565 16.76 -11.46 -9.63
CA LEU A 565 17.80 -12.29 -9.03
C LEU A 565 17.22 -13.10 -7.86
N VAL A 566 17.32 -14.42 -7.96
CA VAL A 566 17.03 -15.37 -6.88
C VAL A 566 18.34 -15.67 -6.14
N PHE A 567 18.56 -15.02 -5.00
CA PHE A 567 19.75 -15.25 -4.18
C PHE A 567 19.45 -16.28 -3.09
N ASN A 568 19.97 -17.50 -3.25
CA ASN A 568 19.71 -18.64 -2.37
C ASN A 568 20.94 -19.08 -1.55
N THR A 569 22.05 -18.33 -1.60
CA THR A 569 23.28 -18.66 -0.87
C THR A 569 23.14 -18.47 0.63
N TYR A 570 22.39 -17.44 1.05
CA TYR A 570 21.99 -17.17 2.43
C TYR A 570 20.89 -16.10 2.46
N GLY A 571 20.30 -15.86 3.63
CA GLY A 571 19.29 -14.83 3.85
C GLY A 571 19.45 -14.22 5.25
N LYS A 572 18.31 -13.93 5.90
CA LYS A 572 18.33 -13.29 7.24
C LYS A 572 19.01 -14.15 8.31
N GLY A 573 19.14 -15.46 8.10
CA GLY A 573 19.76 -16.37 9.05
C GLY A 573 21.21 -16.00 9.30
N PHE A 574 22.00 -15.93 8.23
CA PHE A 574 23.40 -15.50 8.27
C PHE A 574 23.54 -14.03 8.72
N MET A 575 22.72 -13.12 8.19
CA MET A 575 22.85 -11.68 8.55
C MET A 575 22.66 -11.45 10.07
N LYS A 576 21.79 -12.25 10.71
CA LYS A 576 21.62 -12.22 12.16
C LYS A 576 22.83 -12.78 12.93
N THR A 577 23.53 -13.80 12.41
CA THR A 577 24.77 -14.30 13.05
C THR A 577 25.88 -13.26 12.99
N ALA A 578 25.94 -12.48 11.90
CA ALA A 578 26.80 -11.29 11.77
C ALA A 578 26.41 -10.12 12.70
N ARG A 579 25.30 -10.25 13.45
CA ARG A 579 24.76 -9.26 14.41
C ARG A 579 24.46 -7.89 13.80
N VAL A 580 23.99 -7.87 12.56
CA VAL A 580 23.59 -6.66 11.84
C VAL A 580 22.15 -6.77 11.35
N SER A 581 21.49 -5.63 11.11
CA SER A 581 20.14 -5.61 10.53
C SER A 581 20.19 -6.21 9.12
N PRO A 582 19.34 -7.18 8.76
CA PRO A 582 19.31 -7.75 7.41
C PRO A 582 19.11 -6.70 6.31
N ASP A 583 18.24 -5.73 6.58
CA ASP A 583 17.96 -4.62 5.67
C ASP A 583 19.19 -3.71 5.48
N ALA A 584 19.86 -3.32 6.58
CA ALA A 584 21.08 -2.53 6.51
C ALA A 584 22.22 -3.28 5.80
N PHE A 585 22.34 -4.59 6.01
CA PHE A 585 23.32 -5.44 5.33
C PHE A 585 23.08 -5.40 3.81
N ILE A 586 21.83 -5.56 3.36
CA ILE A 586 21.48 -5.51 1.94
C ILE A 586 21.76 -4.12 1.37
N GLN A 587 21.39 -3.05 2.07
CA GLN A 587 21.65 -1.68 1.62
C GLN A 587 23.15 -1.39 1.49
N MET A 588 23.97 -1.91 2.40
CA MET A 588 25.43 -1.86 2.26
C MET A 588 25.88 -2.66 1.03
N ALA A 589 25.41 -3.90 0.82
CA ALA A 589 25.73 -4.66 -0.38
C ALA A 589 25.38 -3.89 -1.67
N LEU A 590 24.25 -3.19 -1.70
CA LEU A 590 23.85 -2.33 -2.82
C LEU A 590 24.80 -1.14 -3.02
N GLN A 591 25.27 -0.49 -1.94
CA GLN A 591 26.26 0.60 -2.06
C GLN A 591 27.60 0.10 -2.63
N LEU A 592 28.07 -1.07 -2.19
CA LEU A 592 29.30 -1.68 -2.71
C LEU A 592 29.16 -2.09 -4.17
N ALA A 593 28.05 -2.76 -4.50
CA ALA A 593 27.74 -3.16 -5.87
C ALA A 593 27.66 -1.94 -6.79
N TYR A 594 26.96 -0.88 -6.38
CA TYR A 594 26.79 0.32 -7.20
C TYR A 594 28.11 1.04 -7.44
N TYR A 595 28.95 1.18 -6.41
CA TYR A 595 30.24 1.83 -6.57
C TYR A 595 31.17 1.04 -7.51
N ARG A 596 31.15 -0.31 -7.44
CA ARG A 596 31.90 -1.16 -8.37
C ARG A 596 31.38 -1.08 -9.81
N ASP A 597 30.08 -0.84 -9.97
CA ASP A 597 29.43 -0.72 -11.28
C ASP A 597 29.66 0.65 -11.93
N ALA A 598 29.41 1.72 -11.18
CA ALA A 598 29.40 3.09 -11.68
C ALA A 598 30.72 3.85 -11.47
N GLY A 599 31.64 3.33 -10.64
CA GLY A 599 32.91 3.97 -10.29
C GLY A 599 32.78 5.21 -9.39
N LYS A 600 31.57 5.56 -8.94
CA LYS A 600 31.29 6.72 -8.09
C LYS A 600 30.08 6.47 -7.19
N PHE A 601 29.95 7.26 -6.13
CA PHE A 601 28.73 7.29 -5.33
C PHE A 601 27.63 8.09 -6.03
N SER A 602 26.39 7.79 -5.68
CA SER A 602 25.22 8.55 -6.13
C SER A 602 24.16 8.58 -5.04
N LEU A 603 23.23 9.55 -5.15
CA LEU A 603 22.03 9.56 -4.33
C LEU A 603 21.31 8.22 -4.43
N THR A 604 21.11 7.63 -3.27
CA THR A 604 20.34 6.40 -3.09
C THR A 604 19.10 6.72 -2.27
N TYR A 605 17.93 6.36 -2.80
CA TYR A 605 16.64 6.46 -2.14
C TYR A 605 16.30 5.10 -1.54
N GLU A 606 15.84 5.09 -0.29
CA GLU A 606 15.15 3.95 0.30
C GLU A 606 13.84 4.40 0.96
N ALA A 607 12.74 3.71 0.66
CA ALA A 607 11.44 3.99 1.27
C ALA A 607 11.38 3.53 2.73
N SER A 608 11.04 4.43 3.65
CA SER A 608 10.70 4.11 5.03
C SER A 608 9.28 4.55 5.37
N MET A 609 8.51 3.69 6.05
CA MET A 609 7.12 4.01 6.39
C MET A 609 7.02 5.06 7.51
N THR A 610 6.11 6.03 7.35
CA THR A 610 5.72 6.97 8.41
C THR A 610 4.36 6.64 9.03
N ARG A 611 3.89 5.40 8.85
CA ARG A 611 2.59 4.89 9.37
C ARG A 611 2.49 4.86 10.90
N LEU A 612 3.55 5.20 11.62
CA LEU A 612 3.48 5.51 13.06
C LEU A 612 2.68 6.79 13.37
N PHE A 613 2.38 7.57 12.34
CA PHE A 613 1.60 8.80 12.39
C PHE A 613 0.32 8.65 11.58
N ARG A 614 -0.69 9.43 11.95
CA ARG A 614 -1.96 9.50 11.22
C ARG A 614 -1.70 9.90 9.77
N GLU A 615 -2.30 9.16 8.85
CA GLU A 615 -2.19 9.35 7.40
C GLU A 615 -0.74 9.31 6.86
N GLY A 616 0.20 8.76 7.63
CA GLY A 616 1.59 8.60 7.20
C GLY A 616 1.70 7.66 5.99
N ARG A 617 2.46 8.10 4.99
CA ARG A 617 2.89 7.33 3.81
C ARG A 617 4.36 6.92 4.02
N THR A 618 5.27 7.64 3.38
CA THR A 618 6.71 7.34 3.35
C THR A 618 7.55 8.57 3.70
N GLU A 619 8.78 8.30 4.14
CA GLU A 619 9.92 9.22 4.20
C GLU A 619 11.10 8.54 3.48
N THR A 620 12.10 9.33 3.10
CA THR A 620 13.33 8.84 2.47
C THR A 620 14.39 8.53 3.52
N VAL A 621 14.95 7.33 3.44
CA VAL A 621 16.26 7.01 4.00
C VAL A 621 17.28 7.22 2.88
N ARG A 622 18.45 7.79 3.21
CA ARG A 622 19.56 8.01 2.28
C ARG A 622 20.70 7.05 2.62
N PRO A 623 20.76 5.84 2.04
CA PRO A 623 21.78 4.84 2.39
C PRO A 623 23.22 5.28 2.10
N CYS A 624 23.42 6.12 1.08
CA CYS A 624 24.72 6.71 0.77
C CYS A 624 25.08 7.78 1.82
N THR A 625 25.86 7.35 2.82
CA THR A 625 26.36 8.13 3.95
C THR A 625 27.88 8.12 3.99
N LEU A 626 28.48 9.02 4.77
CA LEU A 626 29.93 9.01 5.06
C LEU A 626 30.41 7.62 5.49
N GLN A 627 29.70 6.98 6.42
CA GLN A 627 30.05 5.66 6.94
C GLN A 627 29.94 4.57 5.87
N SER A 628 28.86 4.57 5.08
CA SER A 628 28.74 3.62 3.96
C SER A 628 29.85 3.83 2.92
N SER A 629 30.22 5.09 2.63
CA SER A 629 31.25 5.41 1.65
C SER A 629 32.65 5.00 2.12
N ALA A 630 32.95 5.18 3.41
CA ALA A 630 34.19 4.72 4.03
C ALA A 630 34.29 3.20 4.01
N TRP A 631 33.20 2.51 4.36
CA TRP A 631 33.14 1.05 4.27
C TRP A 631 33.32 0.55 2.83
N VAL A 632 32.62 1.11 1.85
CA VAL A 632 32.78 0.74 0.43
C VAL A 632 34.22 0.95 -0.04
N LYS A 633 34.83 2.10 0.25
CA LYS A 633 36.24 2.37 -0.10
C LYS A 633 37.19 1.36 0.56
N SER A 634 36.95 0.98 1.81
CA SER A 634 37.78 0.00 2.53
C SER A 634 37.77 -1.39 1.89
N MET A 635 36.69 -1.76 1.20
CA MET A 635 36.59 -3.03 0.47
C MET A 635 37.41 -3.06 -0.82
N LEU A 636 37.83 -1.90 -1.33
CA LEU A 636 38.61 -1.77 -2.55
C LEU A 636 40.09 -1.51 -2.28
N ASP A 637 40.44 -1.09 -1.07
CA ASP A 637 41.82 -0.81 -0.67
C ASP A 637 42.48 -2.07 -0.07
N PRO A 638 43.52 -2.64 -0.70
CA PRO A 638 44.21 -3.83 -0.20
C PRO A 638 45.00 -3.58 1.11
N ASN A 639 45.26 -2.33 1.48
CA ASN A 639 46.04 -1.98 2.67
C ASN A 639 45.20 -1.99 3.95
N ILE A 640 43.87 -2.01 3.84
CA ILE A 640 42.97 -1.96 4.99
C ILE A 640 42.79 -3.36 5.58
N SER A 641 42.99 -3.47 6.90
CA SER A 641 42.90 -4.74 7.61
C SER A 641 41.47 -5.30 7.67
N LEU A 642 41.37 -6.62 7.85
CA LEU A 642 40.08 -7.33 8.00
C LEU A 642 39.24 -6.79 9.18
N ASN A 643 39.88 -6.51 10.32
CA ASN A 643 39.21 -5.96 11.50
C ASN A 643 38.65 -4.56 11.25
N GLU A 644 39.38 -3.74 10.50
CA GLU A 644 38.97 -2.38 10.16
C GLU A 644 37.78 -2.39 9.20
N ARG A 645 37.80 -3.24 8.15
CA ARG A 645 36.66 -3.42 7.23
C ARG A 645 35.37 -3.83 7.96
N ILE A 646 35.47 -4.78 8.91
CA ILE A 646 34.32 -5.22 9.72
C ILE A 646 33.82 -4.11 10.65
N THR A 647 34.73 -3.31 11.21
CA THR A 647 34.36 -2.17 12.05
C THR A 647 33.60 -1.13 11.25
N LEU A 648 34.09 -0.76 10.07
CA LEU A 648 33.45 0.16 9.15
C LEU A 648 32.08 -0.38 8.69
N LEU A 649 31.97 -1.67 8.37
CA LEU A 649 30.70 -2.29 8.00
C LEU A 649 29.65 -2.20 9.12
N ARG A 650 30.05 -2.49 10.36
CA ARG A 650 29.16 -2.39 11.53
C ARG A 650 28.72 -0.96 11.78
N GLU A 651 29.62 0.01 11.63
CA GLU A 651 29.30 1.43 11.78
C GLU A 651 28.34 1.92 10.68
N ALA A 652 28.58 1.52 9.43
CA ALA A 652 27.72 1.84 8.30
C ALA A 652 26.31 1.23 8.47
N CYS A 653 26.22 -0.05 8.85
CA CYS A 653 24.95 -0.70 9.17
C CYS A 653 24.21 -0.01 10.33
N ALA A 654 24.92 0.37 11.40
CA ALA A 654 24.32 1.06 12.55
C ALA A 654 23.82 2.47 12.17
N THR A 655 24.56 3.17 11.31
CA THR A 655 24.19 4.49 10.79
C THR A 655 22.95 4.41 9.92
N HIS A 656 22.90 3.43 9.00
CA HIS A 656 21.74 3.15 8.17
C HIS A 656 20.49 2.85 9.03
N GLN A 657 20.61 1.96 10.01
CA GLN A 657 19.51 1.63 10.91
C GLN A 657 19.02 2.85 11.70
N ARG A 658 19.93 3.72 12.15
CA ARG A 658 19.57 4.98 12.81
C ARG A 658 18.82 5.92 11.85
N GLY A 659 19.27 6.03 10.60
CA GLY A 659 18.59 6.79 9.56
C GLY A 659 17.16 6.28 9.31
N TYR A 660 16.97 4.96 9.27
CA TYR A 660 15.66 4.34 9.14
C TYR A 660 14.75 4.65 10.34
N GLN A 661 15.28 4.57 11.57
CA GLN A 661 14.55 4.93 12.79
C GLN A 661 14.17 6.42 12.81
N ASP A 662 15.06 7.30 12.37
CA ASP A 662 14.82 8.73 12.28
C ASP A 662 13.74 9.04 11.25
N ALA A 663 13.77 8.41 10.07
CA ALA A 663 12.72 8.53 9.06
C ALA A 663 11.35 8.08 9.59
N MET A 664 11.28 6.89 10.23
CA MET A 664 10.05 6.40 10.87
C MET A 664 9.54 7.32 11.99
N CYS A 665 10.44 8.05 12.67
CA CYS A 665 10.09 9.03 13.70
C CYS A 665 9.65 10.40 13.15
N GLY A 666 9.61 10.59 11.82
CA GLY A 666 9.32 11.89 11.23
C GLY A 666 10.48 12.89 11.41
N LYS A 667 11.72 12.40 11.48
CA LYS A 667 12.95 13.21 11.51
C LYS A 667 13.72 13.17 10.18
N GLY A 668 13.03 12.85 9.09
CA GLY A 668 13.66 12.78 7.78
C GLY A 668 14.08 14.13 7.22
N ILE A 669 14.71 14.07 6.05
CA ILE A 669 15.22 15.24 5.32
C ILE A 669 14.23 15.61 4.22
N ASP A 670 13.87 14.63 3.40
CA ASP A 670 13.32 14.84 2.07
C ASP A 670 11.87 15.34 2.08
N ARG A 671 10.97 14.75 2.87
CA ARG A 671 9.58 15.28 2.94
C ARG A 671 9.52 16.69 3.52
N HIS A 672 10.44 17.04 4.42
CA HIS A 672 10.52 18.39 4.97
C HIS A 672 10.97 19.40 3.90
N LEU A 673 12.05 19.11 3.17
CA LEU A 673 12.52 19.95 2.07
C LEU A 673 11.47 20.09 0.95
N PHE A 674 10.80 19.00 0.60
CA PHE A 674 9.69 19.01 -0.35
C PHE A 674 8.57 19.96 0.10
N CYS A 675 8.13 19.89 1.35
CA CYS A 675 7.08 20.78 1.84
C CYS A 675 7.52 22.24 1.86
N LEU A 676 8.79 22.53 2.20
CA LEU A 676 9.35 23.89 2.13
C LEU A 676 9.33 24.42 0.70
N TYR A 677 9.64 23.58 -0.28
CA TYR A 677 9.55 23.92 -1.71
C TYR A 677 8.11 24.15 -2.19
N VAL A 678 7.16 23.32 -1.76
CA VAL A 678 5.74 23.55 -2.09
C VAL A 678 5.31 24.93 -1.56
N VAL A 679 5.66 25.27 -0.33
CA VAL A 679 5.40 26.61 0.22
C VAL A 679 6.12 27.69 -0.57
N SER A 680 7.38 27.49 -0.97
CA SER A 680 8.12 28.50 -1.73
C SER A 680 7.46 28.79 -3.08
N LYS A 681 6.91 27.77 -3.74
CA LYS A 681 6.13 27.92 -4.99
C LYS A 681 4.80 28.65 -4.77
N TYR A 682 4.08 28.37 -3.67
CA TYR A 682 2.88 29.15 -3.33
C TYR A 682 3.16 30.62 -3.02
N LEU A 683 4.33 30.92 -2.48
CA LEU A 683 4.75 32.29 -2.18
C LEU A 683 5.46 32.96 -3.37
N GLU A 684 5.61 32.25 -4.49
CA GLU A 684 6.34 32.72 -5.67
C GLU A 684 7.77 33.19 -5.34
N VAL A 685 8.42 32.50 -4.39
CA VAL A 685 9.80 32.79 -3.98
C VAL A 685 10.75 31.73 -4.54
N GLU A 686 11.79 32.20 -5.20
CA GLU A 686 12.89 31.36 -5.63
C GLU A 686 13.89 31.09 -4.51
N SER A 687 14.40 29.86 -4.47
CA SER A 687 15.45 29.45 -3.54
C SER A 687 16.48 28.65 -4.33
N PRO A 688 17.71 29.19 -4.52
CA PRO A 688 18.78 28.46 -5.20
C PRO A 688 19.04 27.10 -4.55
N PHE A 689 19.02 27.06 -3.21
CA PHE A 689 19.17 25.81 -2.45
C PHE A 689 18.09 24.79 -2.79
N LEU A 690 16.80 25.15 -2.69
CA LEU A 690 15.71 24.19 -2.96
C LEU A 690 15.69 23.73 -4.42
N ASN A 691 16.00 24.64 -5.36
CA ASN A 691 16.12 24.29 -6.78
C ASN A 691 17.24 23.27 -7.00
N GLN A 692 18.39 23.44 -6.36
CA GLN A 692 19.51 22.50 -6.48
C GLN A 692 19.16 21.15 -5.85
N VAL A 693 18.77 21.12 -4.58
CA VAL A 693 18.55 19.85 -3.85
C VAL A 693 17.47 18.97 -4.47
N LEU A 694 16.40 19.57 -5.01
CA LEU A 694 15.30 18.83 -5.62
C LEU A 694 15.55 18.44 -7.08
N SER A 695 16.60 18.97 -7.71
CA SER A 695 17.01 18.61 -9.08
C SER A 695 17.91 17.38 -9.14
N GLU A 696 18.53 16.98 -8.01
CA GLU A 696 19.47 15.88 -7.97
C GLU A 696 18.76 14.53 -8.22
N PRO A 697 19.19 13.73 -9.22
CA PRO A 697 18.50 12.49 -9.57
C PRO A 697 18.83 11.35 -8.61
N TRP A 698 17.80 10.60 -8.21
CA TRP A 698 17.91 9.38 -7.41
C TRP A 698 18.31 8.18 -8.29
N ARG A 699 19.60 8.11 -8.66
CA ARG A 699 20.08 7.05 -9.56
C ARG A 699 20.01 5.64 -8.99
N LEU A 700 19.88 5.48 -7.68
CA LEU A 700 19.57 4.19 -7.08
C LEU A 700 18.31 4.32 -6.24
N SER A 701 17.17 3.90 -6.79
CA SER A 701 15.89 3.92 -6.08
C SER A 701 15.56 2.55 -5.54
N THR A 702 15.44 2.43 -4.22
CA THR A 702 15.32 1.13 -3.56
C THR A 702 14.10 1.05 -2.64
N SER A 703 13.58 -0.17 -2.47
CA SER A 703 12.60 -0.43 -1.42
C SER A 703 12.64 -1.89 -0.96
N GLN A 704 12.51 -2.10 0.34
CA GLN A 704 12.19 -3.42 0.86
C GLN A 704 10.68 -3.70 0.69
N THR A 705 10.34 -4.80 0.01
CA THR A 705 8.97 -5.33 0.07
C THR A 705 8.79 -6.01 1.42
N PRO A 706 7.91 -5.48 2.30
CA PRO A 706 7.81 -5.99 3.65
C PRO A 706 7.11 -7.35 3.67
N HIS A 707 7.62 -8.25 4.48
CA HIS A 707 7.06 -9.59 4.69
C HIS A 707 6.45 -9.73 6.08
N GLY A 708 5.46 -10.61 6.26
CA GLY A 708 4.76 -10.80 7.53
C GLY A 708 3.83 -9.61 7.86
N GLN A 709 3.15 -9.08 6.84
CA GLN A 709 2.12 -8.05 6.98
C GLN A 709 0.78 -8.62 7.49
N THR A 710 0.63 -9.95 7.56
CA THR A 710 -0.46 -10.65 8.25
C THR A 710 0.07 -11.52 9.40
N THR A 711 -0.73 -11.67 10.45
CA THR A 711 -0.46 -12.60 11.57
C THR A 711 -0.73 -14.06 11.21
N GLN A 712 -1.37 -14.31 10.06
CA GLN A 712 -1.75 -15.65 9.62
C GLN A 712 -0.58 -16.38 8.94
N PHE A 713 0.43 -15.64 8.47
CA PHE A 713 1.48 -16.18 7.63
C PHE A 713 2.50 -17.00 8.43
N ASP A 714 2.58 -18.31 8.16
CA ASP A 714 3.53 -19.22 8.78
C ASP A 714 4.36 -19.99 7.74
N LEU A 715 5.55 -19.45 7.45
CA LEU A 715 6.53 -20.07 6.56
C LEU A 715 7.15 -21.36 7.11
N LYS A 716 7.07 -21.61 8.41
CA LYS A 716 7.56 -22.90 8.95
C LYS A 716 6.61 -24.02 8.53
N LYS A 717 5.30 -23.73 8.52
CA LYS A 717 4.27 -24.67 8.10
C LYS A 717 4.15 -24.77 6.57
N PHE A 718 4.24 -23.64 5.87
CA PHE A 718 4.11 -23.58 4.41
C PHE A 718 5.36 -22.95 3.77
N PRO A 719 6.51 -23.66 3.73
CA PRO A 719 7.78 -23.10 3.28
C PRO A 719 7.80 -22.68 1.82
N ASN A 720 6.95 -23.26 0.97
CA ASN A 720 6.86 -22.92 -0.45
C ASN A 720 5.86 -21.78 -0.74
N CYS A 721 5.15 -21.29 0.29
CA CYS A 721 4.16 -20.20 0.19
C CYS A 721 4.86 -18.83 0.19
N ILE A 722 5.89 -18.68 -0.64
CA ILE A 722 6.77 -17.51 -0.69
C ILE A 722 6.55 -16.78 -2.01
N SER A 723 5.98 -15.59 -1.94
CA SER A 723 6.01 -14.65 -3.06
C SER A 723 7.44 -14.17 -3.31
N ALA A 724 7.83 -14.10 -4.59
CA ALA A 724 9.11 -13.48 -4.96
C ALA A 724 9.12 -11.95 -4.76
N GLY A 725 8.00 -11.34 -4.36
CA GLY A 725 7.89 -9.92 -4.12
C GLY A 725 7.41 -9.18 -5.35
N GLY A 726 7.98 -8.00 -5.59
CA GLY A 726 7.51 -7.08 -6.63
C GLY A 726 8.53 -5.99 -6.91
N GLY A 727 8.37 -5.30 -8.03
CA GLY A 727 9.32 -4.28 -8.50
C GLY A 727 8.64 -3.07 -9.13
N PHE A 728 9.47 -2.13 -9.57
CA PHE A 728 9.10 -0.88 -10.25
C PHE A 728 10.22 -0.47 -11.21
N GLY A 729 9.95 0.44 -12.14
CA GLY A 729 10.95 0.98 -13.07
C GLY A 729 11.92 1.97 -12.41
N PRO A 730 13.05 2.31 -13.06
CA PRO A 730 13.99 3.28 -12.51
C PRO A 730 13.39 4.70 -12.52
N VAL A 731 13.70 5.50 -11.49
CA VAL A 731 13.22 6.89 -11.35
C VAL A 731 14.09 7.92 -12.08
N ALA A 732 15.30 7.53 -12.49
CA ALA A 732 16.21 8.30 -13.30
C ALA A 732 16.53 7.53 -14.58
N ASN A 733 16.73 8.22 -15.70
CA ASN A 733 17.03 7.57 -16.97
C ASN A 733 18.37 6.81 -16.94
N ASP A 734 19.33 7.32 -16.19
CA ASP A 734 20.67 6.77 -15.99
C ASP A 734 20.82 6.08 -14.61
N GLY A 735 19.73 5.50 -14.10
CA GLY A 735 19.67 4.86 -12.79
C GLY A 735 19.00 3.50 -12.76
N TYR A 736 18.95 2.92 -11.56
CA TYR A 736 18.36 1.63 -11.26
C TYR A 736 17.14 1.77 -10.33
N GLY A 737 16.13 0.93 -10.55
CA GLY A 737 15.10 0.59 -9.57
C GLY A 737 15.41 -0.77 -8.95
N VAL A 738 15.55 -0.86 -7.62
CA VAL A 738 15.86 -2.11 -6.92
C VAL A 738 14.88 -2.37 -5.79
N SER A 739 13.97 -3.31 -5.99
CA SER A 739 13.15 -3.84 -4.89
C SER A 739 13.72 -5.16 -4.41
N TYR A 740 13.63 -5.43 -3.10
CA TYR A 740 14.04 -6.72 -2.55
C TYR A 740 13.09 -7.23 -1.47
N ILE A 741 12.96 -8.55 -1.38
CA ILE A 741 12.22 -9.23 -0.31
C ILE A 741 13.11 -10.27 0.38
N ILE A 742 13.12 -10.22 1.71
CA ILE A 742 13.84 -11.18 2.55
C ILE A 742 12.89 -12.34 2.84
N ALA A 743 12.86 -13.29 1.91
CA ALA A 743 11.88 -14.37 1.82
C ALA A 743 12.13 -15.55 2.78
N GLY A 744 13.24 -15.58 3.52
CA GLY A 744 13.52 -16.68 4.45
C GLY A 744 14.86 -16.56 5.14
N GLU A 745 15.27 -17.65 5.79
CA GLU A 745 16.60 -17.73 6.42
C GLU A 745 17.72 -17.79 5.37
N ASN A 746 17.44 -18.34 4.17
CA ASN A 746 18.41 -18.60 3.10
C ASN A 746 18.00 -18.06 1.72
N LEU A 747 16.96 -17.22 1.63
CA LEU A 747 16.40 -16.80 0.35
C LEU A 747 16.10 -15.30 0.33
N ILE A 748 16.57 -14.63 -0.71
CA ILE A 748 16.31 -13.22 -1.02
C ILE A 748 15.97 -13.11 -2.51
N PHE A 749 14.96 -12.32 -2.84
CA PHE A 749 14.70 -11.95 -4.23
C PHE A 749 15.02 -10.47 -4.42
N PHE A 750 15.68 -10.14 -5.53
CA PHE A 750 15.90 -8.77 -5.98
C PHE A 750 15.23 -8.57 -7.33
N HIS A 751 14.47 -7.49 -7.48
CA HIS A 751 13.90 -7.01 -8.74
C HIS A 751 14.68 -5.78 -9.15
N ILE A 752 15.48 -5.88 -10.20
CA ILE A 752 16.42 -4.87 -10.64
C ILE A 752 15.98 -4.38 -12.01
N SER A 753 15.62 -3.11 -12.12
CA SER A 753 15.21 -2.47 -13.37
C SER A 753 16.15 -1.35 -13.78
N SER A 754 16.31 -1.15 -15.07
CA SER A 754 17.06 -0.05 -15.68
C SER A 754 16.48 0.28 -17.06
N LYS A 755 17.04 1.29 -17.74
CA LYS A 755 16.70 1.61 -19.13
C LYS A 755 17.80 1.12 -20.07
N LYS A 756 17.43 0.40 -21.13
CA LYS A 756 18.35 -0.09 -22.17
C LYS A 756 18.98 1.06 -22.95
N SER A 757 18.28 2.18 -23.09
CA SER A 757 18.77 3.40 -23.72
C SER A 757 19.92 4.07 -22.95
N SER A 758 20.10 3.75 -21.66
CA SER A 758 21.19 4.30 -20.87
C SER A 758 22.48 3.46 -21.05
N PRO A 759 23.59 4.07 -21.51
CA PRO A 759 24.87 3.37 -21.65
C PRO A 759 25.52 3.06 -20.30
N HIS A 760 25.02 3.63 -19.21
CA HIS A 760 25.60 3.52 -17.88
C HIS A 760 25.00 2.40 -17.04
N THR A 761 23.82 1.88 -17.41
CA THR A 761 23.05 0.94 -16.58
C THR A 761 22.77 -0.36 -17.32
N ASP A 762 22.86 -1.49 -16.61
CA ASP A 762 22.52 -2.82 -17.12
C ASP A 762 22.03 -3.68 -15.96
N SER A 763 20.77 -4.15 -16.00
CA SER A 763 20.16 -4.86 -14.88
C SER A 763 20.83 -6.22 -14.61
N ASN A 764 21.34 -6.90 -15.66
CA ASN A 764 22.03 -8.18 -15.53
C ASN A 764 23.41 -7.99 -14.92
N ARG A 765 24.20 -7.04 -15.44
CA ARG A 765 25.51 -6.67 -14.91
C ARG A 765 25.39 -6.26 -13.44
N PHE A 766 24.39 -5.45 -13.10
CA PHE A 766 24.20 -5.01 -11.73
C PHE A 766 23.77 -6.14 -10.80
N ALA A 767 22.95 -7.10 -11.27
CA ALA A 767 22.64 -8.31 -10.50
C ALA A 767 23.89 -9.16 -10.18
N VAL A 768 24.84 -9.26 -11.11
CA VAL A 768 26.14 -9.90 -10.87
C VAL A 768 26.90 -9.14 -9.78
N ARG A 769 26.99 -7.80 -9.88
CA ARG A 769 27.65 -6.97 -8.85
C ARG A 769 27.01 -7.10 -7.47
N ILE A 770 25.69 -7.21 -7.38
CA ILE A 770 24.97 -7.45 -6.12
C ILE A 770 25.34 -8.82 -5.55
N THR A 771 25.38 -9.86 -6.39
CA THR A 771 25.75 -11.22 -5.98
C THR A 771 27.19 -11.27 -5.46
N GLU A 772 28.13 -10.64 -6.18
CA GLU A 772 29.53 -10.48 -5.76
C GLU A 772 29.64 -9.75 -4.42
N ALA A 773 28.97 -8.60 -4.27
CA ALA A 773 29.00 -7.82 -3.04
C ALA A 773 28.45 -8.61 -1.84
N LEU A 774 27.33 -9.34 -2.01
CA LEU A 774 26.77 -10.20 -0.97
C LEU A 774 27.74 -11.33 -0.58
N ASN A 775 28.38 -11.98 -1.55
CA ASN A 775 29.34 -13.05 -1.28
C ASN A 775 30.60 -12.54 -0.60
N ASP A 776 31.16 -11.42 -1.07
CA ASP A 776 32.35 -10.80 -0.46
C ASP A 776 32.09 -10.38 0.98
N MET A 777 30.91 -9.83 1.27
CA MET A 777 30.52 -9.48 2.64
C MET A 777 30.41 -10.71 3.53
N LYS A 778 29.91 -11.84 3.00
CA LYS A 778 29.87 -13.11 3.74
C LYS A 778 31.30 -13.61 4.04
N THR A 779 32.16 -13.68 3.03
CA THR A 779 33.56 -14.11 3.18
C THR A 779 34.31 -13.22 4.17
N LEU A 780 34.12 -11.89 4.09
CA LEU A 780 34.70 -10.94 5.04
C LEU A 780 34.35 -11.29 6.50
N TYR A 781 33.09 -11.61 6.77
CA TYR A 781 32.65 -12.01 8.12
C TYR A 781 33.22 -13.36 8.56
N GLU A 782 33.21 -14.36 7.68
CA GLU A 782 33.71 -15.70 7.99
C GLU A 782 35.22 -15.70 8.27
N ASP A 783 36.00 -14.97 7.47
CA ASP A 783 37.44 -14.85 7.68
C ASP A 783 37.76 -14.07 8.95
N TRP A 784 36.98 -13.04 9.24
CA TRP A 784 37.11 -12.29 10.49
C TRP A 784 36.83 -13.18 11.71
N GLU A 785 35.78 -13.99 11.66
CA GLU A 785 35.43 -14.92 12.73
C GLU A 785 36.51 -16.00 12.92
N LYS A 786 37.09 -16.53 11.84
CA LYS A 786 38.22 -17.47 11.92
C LYS A 786 39.47 -16.82 12.53
N SER A 787 39.79 -15.59 12.12
CA SER A 787 40.97 -14.87 12.63
C SER A 787 40.84 -14.56 14.13
N THR A 788 39.65 -14.16 14.58
CA THR A 788 39.38 -13.86 15.99
C THR A 788 39.39 -15.11 16.86
N LYS A 789 38.85 -16.24 16.36
CA LYS A 789 38.92 -17.54 17.04
C LYS A 789 40.37 -18.02 17.23
N LYS A 790 41.22 -17.90 16.21
CA LYS A 790 42.66 -18.23 16.30
C LYS A 790 43.45 -17.37 17.28
N LEU A 791 43.02 -16.15 17.54
CA LEU A 791 43.64 -15.25 18.52
C LEU A 791 43.16 -15.50 19.96
N SER A 792 42.02 -16.18 20.12
CA SER A 792 41.43 -16.55 21.43
C SER A 792 41.75 -17.97 21.90
N SER A 793 42.30 -18.80 21.01
CA SER A 793 42.87 -20.12 21.27
C SER A 793 44.38 -20.02 21.42
#